data_AF-A0A397TVX2-F1
#
_entry.id   AF-A0A397TVX2-F1
#
_cell.length_a   1.000
_cell.length_b   1.000
_cell.length_c   1.000
_cell.angle_alpha   90.00
_cell.angle_beta   90.00
_cell.angle_gamma   90.00
#
_symmetry.space_group_name_H-M   'P 1'
#
loop_
_entity.id
_entity.type
_entity.pdbx_description
1 polymer ?
#
loop_
_entity_poly.entity_id
_entity_poly.type
_entity_poly.pdbx_seq_one_letter_code
_entity_poly.pdbx_strand_id
1 'polypeptide(L)'
;MSVSTYCHNQVRDISHVTELSPLCIRHFKENSHNIFEKRLQSPWTKRSTFQNFQEELNHYGIVQFKRENFVDKRDDSNDKTDSKIVKNDKNDTIVTVVNKILEDKKKKDKEKKEKEKQPPNYKELFKDPPQVKLMADGWPNKNIYDPANDKMYWWRNDPVLNQHHEHWHIVMPSGEFNGTSKDREGENFIYMHRHMLARYDANRWCLGMPLVDPLIDYVSPIPEAFYPPPFLSQSADGIPGGRRIPFPARPPYQVFRDIVTNGDDNTEMVFAVSDLTNILNEIEIWIDGKTDQVHPTKLNLTDDEAASLGGDIEVVLHNIGHNMLGFIMHPYTINAAPSVLVGARAGTRDPLFWRWHRHIDNIYVKWQNLLGPRNFSNDMPPVTIRENDLILSFTDILLEVDKSGVNDTWVKFANEKFGGKYFDKDLSNHPVVTKTLQTKMKIRDYVWLEDGQDHEMIQYLYPRDWIWFIRAQNDSPKPVTLTFRIWIAPIDLIDKHAYWIEIDKFKRTLGPYEKAVVSQRADQAVVIRKPAQKTTKQMDDTAITPWFKDKLDRLNFAEIAEKTFCDCGWPYNLIIPRGSKKGSTFKLFVYVSDGTNDLVRTDTQCGSTLLCGGEKWTDKVPDIKPFGYPFDRPFKDGSFYKTFQGMKNVAYTNITIKWVEDFPEV
;
A
#
# COMPACT_ATOMS: atom_id res chain seq x y z
N MET A 1 -4.58 11.53 6.18
CA MET A 1 -5.74 12.42 6.42
C MET A 1 -6.58 11.75 7.49
N SER A 2 -6.97 12.42 8.59
CA SER A 2 -7.84 11.76 9.57
C SER A 2 -9.20 11.45 8.97
N VAL A 3 -9.84 10.42 9.53
CA VAL A 3 -11.24 10.07 9.27
C VAL A 3 -12.14 11.31 9.40
N SER A 4 -11.89 12.17 10.39
CA SER A 4 -12.63 13.42 10.56
C SER A 4 -12.48 14.33 9.34
N THR A 5 -11.25 14.61 8.89
CA THR A 5 -11.02 15.49 7.73
C THR A 5 -11.60 14.92 6.44
N TYR A 6 -11.43 13.61 6.20
CA TYR A 6 -12.00 12.89 5.06
C TYR A 6 -13.53 12.99 5.04
N CYS A 7 -14.18 12.75 6.18
CA CYS A 7 -15.63 12.80 6.29
C CYS A 7 -16.23 14.19 6.24
N HIS A 8 -15.51 15.18 6.73
CA HIS A 8 -15.94 16.57 6.59
C HIS A 8 -15.83 17.08 5.15
N ASN A 9 -14.85 16.61 4.38
CA ASN A 9 -14.73 16.98 2.97
C ASN A 9 -15.87 16.36 2.15
N GLN A 10 -16.24 15.09 2.42
CA GLN A 10 -17.43 14.49 1.81
C GLN A 10 -18.70 15.28 2.08
N VAL A 11 -18.96 15.69 3.32
CA VAL A 11 -20.15 16.50 3.67
C VAL A 11 -20.19 17.84 2.93
N ARG A 12 -19.04 18.42 2.56
CA ARG A 12 -18.98 19.73 1.91
C ARG A 12 -19.35 19.65 0.42
N ASP A 13 -19.05 18.52 -0.21
CA ASP A 13 -19.11 18.37 -1.65
C ASP A 13 -20.34 17.54 -2.10
N ILE A 14 -21.12 17.02 -1.15
CA ILE A 14 -22.28 16.14 -1.34
C ILE A 14 -23.58 16.82 -0.92
N SER A 15 -24.69 16.49 -1.61
CA SER A 15 -26.01 17.08 -1.35
C SER A 15 -26.87 16.26 -0.37
N HIS A 16 -26.63 14.95 -0.26
CA HIS A 16 -27.47 14.01 0.48
C HIS A 16 -26.66 13.02 1.34
N VAL A 17 -27.17 12.69 2.51
CA VAL A 17 -26.53 11.75 3.46
C VAL A 17 -26.31 10.34 2.91
N THR A 18 -27.11 9.92 1.92
CA THR A 18 -27.00 8.61 1.25
C THR A 18 -25.74 8.45 0.40
N GLU A 19 -25.04 9.54 0.10
CA GLU A 19 -23.80 9.55 -0.69
C GLU A 19 -22.54 9.56 0.20
N LEU A 20 -22.70 9.62 1.54
CA LEU A 20 -21.58 9.51 2.47
C LEU A 20 -20.95 8.13 2.42
N SER A 21 -19.62 8.10 2.48
CA SER A 21 -18.91 6.85 2.68
C SER A 21 -19.29 6.21 4.02
N PRO A 22 -19.22 4.89 4.12
CA PRO A 22 -19.57 4.15 5.33
C PRO A 22 -18.76 4.58 6.56
N LEU A 23 -17.48 4.87 6.34
CA LEU A 23 -16.56 5.43 7.33
C LEU A 23 -17.10 6.74 7.94
N CYS A 24 -17.74 7.57 7.13
CA CYS A 24 -18.29 8.84 7.56
C CYS A 24 -19.62 8.71 8.26
N ILE A 25 -20.48 7.80 7.81
CA ILE A 25 -21.71 7.45 8.53
C ILE A 25 -21.37 6.96 9.94
N ARG A 26 -20.35 6.10 10.08
CA ARG A 26 -19.87 5.61 11.39
C ARG A 26 -19.24 6.72 12.22
N HIS A 27 -18.35 7.51 11.63
CA HIS A 27 -17.70 8.64 12.30
C HIS A 27 -18.73 9.65 12.85
N PHE A 28 -19.76 10.01 12.08
CA PHE A 28 -20.82 10.92 12.53
C PHE A 28 -21.72 10.30 13.59
N LYS A 29 -22.03 9.00 13.53
CA LYS A 29 -22.76 8.30 14.60
C LYS A 29 -22.01 8.35 15.93
N GLU A 30 -20.73 8.01 15.90
CA GLU A 30 -19.88 7.86 17.09
C GLU A 30 -19.47 9.21 17.69
N ASN A 31 -19.34 10.27 16.88
CA ASN A 31 -18.79 11.56 17.31
C ASN A 31 -19.78 12.75 17.20
N SER A 32 -21.07 12.46 17.01
CA SER A 32 -22.13 13.45 16.73
C SER A 32 -22.18 14.66 17.67
N HIS A 33 -21.92 14.49 18.97
CA HIS A 33 -21.98 15.60 19.93
C HIS A 33 -20.82 16.61 19.77
N ASN A 34 -19.61 16.14 19.43
CA ASN A 34 -18.41 16.97 19.34
C ASN A 34 -18.30 17.72 18.00
N ILE A 35 -18.77 17.09 16.91
CA ILE A 35 -18.61 17.60 15.55
C ILE A 35 -19.46 18.86 15.31
N PHE A 36 -20.72 18.86 15.78
CA PHE A 36 -21.67 19.93 15.49
C PHE A 36 -21.59 21.12 16.46
N GLU A 37 -21.26 20.90 17.74
CA GLU A 37 -21.10 22.01 18.71
C GLU A 37 -19.88 22.90 18.40
N LYS A 38 -18.75 22.33 17.98
CA LYS A 38 -17.51 23.10 17.75
C LYS A 38 -17.53 23.94 16.47
N ARG A 39 -18.23 23.52 15.41
CA ARG A 39 -18.26 24.24 14.12
C ARG A 39 -19.42 25.23 13.96
N LEU A 40 -20.49 25.12 14.75
CA LEU A 40 -21.52 26.18 14.86
C LEU A 40 -20.98 27.52 15.42
N GLN A 41 -19.78 27.48 15.99
CA GLN A 41 -19.04 28.65 16.49
C GLN A 41 -18.04 29.24 15.47
N SER A 42 -17.86 28.60 14.30
CA SER A 42 -16.95 29.10 13.24
C SER A 42 -17.60 30.22 12.40
N PRO A 43 -16.96 31.41 12.26
CA PRO A 43 -17.50 32.53 11.49
C PRO A 43 -17.61 32.30 9.97
N TRP A 44 -16.97 31.25 9.44
CA TRP A 44 -16.74 31.05 8.01
C TRP A 44 -17.73 30.06 7.35
N THR A 45 -18.68 29.52 8.12
CA THR A 45 -19.60 28.47 7.66
C THR A 45 -20.96 29.06 7.28
N LYS A 46 -21.45 28.83 6.05
CA LYS A 46 -22.85 29.15 5.69
C LYS A 46 -23.79 28.27 6.50
N ARG A 47 -24.44 28.84 7.52
CA ARG A 47 -25.36 28.16 8.46
C ARG A 47 -26.44 27.30 7.79
N SER A 48 -26.92 27.69 6.60
CA SER A 48 -28.05 27.03 5.93
C SER A 48 -27.72 25.66 5.33
N THR A 49 -26.51 25.46 4.79
CA THR A 49 -26.12 24.17 4.17
C THR A 49 -25.95 23.08 5.21
N PHE A 50 -25.36 23.41 6.36
CA PHE A 50 -25.14 22.47 7.46
C PHE A 50 -26.44 22.14 8.22
N GLN A 51 -27.42 23.06 8.26
CA GLN A 51 -28.73 22.81 8.87
C GLN A 51 -29.55 21.78 8.08
N ASN A 52 -29.63 21.92 6.75
CA ASN A 52 -30.36 20.96 5.92
C ASN A 52 -29.73 19.55 5.99
N PHE A 53 -28.40 19.48 5.97
CA PHE A 53 -27.67 18.21 6.09
C PHE A 53 -27.85 17.56 7.48
N GLN A 54 -27.89 18.37 8.55
CA GLN A 54 -28.18 17.93 9.91
C GLN A 54 -29.61 17.39 10.06
N GLU A 55 -30.59 18.01 9.40
CA GLU A 55 -31.98 17.53 9.37
C GLU A 55 -32.09 16.16 8.70
N GLU A 56 -31.35 15.95 7.62
CA GLU A 56 -31.25 14.65 6.94
C GLU A 56 -30.57 13.58 7.82
N LEU A 57 -29.44 13.90 8.47
CA LEU A 57 -28.76 12.99 9.40
C LEU A 57 -29.66 12.57 10.58
N ASN A 58 -30.50 13.49 11.07
CA ASN A 58 -31.50 13.22 12.09
C ASN A 58 -32.65 12.35 11.53
N HIS A 59 -33.09 12.63 10.30
CA HIS A 59 -34.16 11.86 9.62
C HIS A 59 -33.78 10.38 9.43
N TYR A 60 -32.52 10.10 9.07
CA TYR A 60 -31.99 8.75 8.90
C TYR A 60 -31.52 8.08 10.20
N GLY A 61 -31.68 8.73 11.36
CA GLY A 61 -31.28 8.18 12.67
C GLY A 61 -29.77 8.01 12.82
N ILE A 62 -28.98 8.75 12.04
CA ILE A 62 -27.51 8.70 12.05
C ILE A 62 -26.95 9.56 13.19
N VAL A 63 -27.75 10.49 13.74
CA VAL A 63 -27.41 11.28 14.92
C VAL A 63 -28.50 11.14 15.99
N GLN A 64 -28.11 10.93 17.27
CA GLN A 64 -29.03 10.96 18.41
C GLN A 64 -28.84 12.27 19.22
N PHE A 65 -29.76 13.22 19.06
CA PHE A 65 -29.88 14.36 19.98
C PHE A 65 -31.04 14.14 20.96
N LYS A 66 -30.78 14.28 22.27
CA LYS A 66 -31.84 14.50 23.26
C LYS A 66 -32.24 15.97 23.22
N ARG A 67 -33.54 16.24 23.11
CA ARG A 67 -34.15 17.58 22.92
C ARG A 67 -33.91 18.58 24.06
N GLU A 68 -33.25 18.15 25.14
CA GLU A 68 -33.03 18.88 26.39
C GLU A 68 -31.94 19.98 26.27
N ASN A 69 -31.16 19.99 25.18
CA ASN A 69 -30.01 20.87 24.99
C ASN A 69 -30.27 22.12 24.12
N PHE A 70 -31.51 22.36 23.69
CA PHE A 70 -31.84 23.61 23.01
C PHE A 70 -32.23 24.70 24.02
N VAL A 71 -31.41 25.74 24.14
CA VAL A 71 -31.83 27.02 24.73
C VAL A 71 -32.54 27.79 23.62
N ASP A 72 -33.82 28.10 23.81
CA ASP A 72 -34.59 28.92 22.87
C ASP A 72 -33.95 30.31 22.69
N LYS A 73 -33.95 30.76 21.43
CA LYS A 73 -33.39 32.05 21.00
C LYS A 73 -34.05 33.21 21.76
N ARG A 74 -33.23 34.17 22.20
CA ARG A 74 -33.68 35.54 22.48
C ARG A 74 -33.92 36.24 21.14
N ASP A 75 -35.16 36.67 20.90
CA ASP A 75 -35.48 37.71 19.93
C ASP A 75 -35.45 39.06 20.64
N ASP A 76 -34.66 39.98 20.10
CA ASP A 76 -34.72 41.41 20.41
C ASP A 76 -35.74 42.07 19.47
N SER A 77 -36.90 42.46 19.99
CA SER A 77 -37.65 43.60 19.45
C SER A 77 -38.49 44.25 20.53
N ASN A 78 -38.23 45.53 20.77
CA ASN A 78 -39.07 46.46 21.52
C ASN A 78 -40.51 46.44 21.01
N ASP A 79 -41.50 46.32 21.89
CA ASP A 79 -42.60 47.29 21.92
C ASP A 79 -43.28 47.36 23.29
N LYS A 80 -43.74 48.55 23.64
CA LYS A 80 -44.45 48.90 24.88
C LYS A 80 -45.86 48.31 24.87
N THR A 81 -46.36 47.87 26.03
CA THR A 81 -47.59 48.39 26.70
C THR A 81 -48.08 47.49 27.85
N ASP A 82 -48.72 48.14 28.82
CA ASP A 82 -49.28 47.64 30.08
C ASP A 82 -50.18 46.39 30.01
N SER A 83 -50.13 45.54 31.05
CA SER A 83 -51.31 45.24 31.87
C SER A 83 -50.97 44.48 33.16
N LYS A 84 -51.58 44.97 34.25
CA LYS A 84 -51.64 44.40 35.61
C LYS A 84 -52.29 43.02 35.60
N ILE A 85 -51.86 42.10 36.48
CA ILE A 85 -52.75 41.26 37.31
C ILE A 85 -52.01 40.80 38.61
N VAL A 86 -52.46 41.39 39.71
CA VAL A 86 -52.77 40.87 41.05
C VAL A 86 -51.94 39.71 41.66
N LYS A 87 -51.31 40.03 42.80
CA LYS A 87 -50.74 39.15 43.83
C LYS A 87 -51.76 38.16 44.41
N ASN A 88 -51.30 37.00 44.85
CA ASN A 88 -51.80 36.42 46.10
C ASN A 88 -50.67 35.75 46.89
N ASP A 89 -50.41 36.34 48.06
CA ASP A 89 -49.43 35.96 49.07
C ASP A 89 -49.94 34.74 49.86
N LYS A 90 -49.26 33.58 49.75
CA LYS A 90 -49.36 32.47 50.74
C LYS A 90 -48.33 31.34 50.57
N ASN A 91 -47.12 31.60 50.07
CA ASN A 91 -46.11 30.54 49.87
C ASN A 91 -44.69 30.82 50.41
N ASP A 92 -44.45 31.94 51.07
CA ASP A 92 -43.07 32.38 51.36
C ASP A 92 -42.31 31.50 52.36
N THR A 93 -42.98 30.77 53.26
CA THR A 93 -42.26 29.94 54.26
C THR A 93 -41.82 28.57 53.73
N ILE A 94 -42.54 28.02 52.73
CA ILE A 94 -42.19 26.74 52.09
C ILE A 94 -41.13 26.97 51.00
N VAL A 95 -41.20 28.10 50.30
CA VAL A 95 -40.26 28.47 49.23
C VAL A 95 -38.84 28.67 49.78
N THR A 96 -38.66 29.23 50.97
CA THR A 96 -37.31 29.43 51.53
C THR A 96 -36.61 28.11 51.92
N VAL A 97 -37.35 27.12 52.45
CA VAL A 97 -36.78 25.82 52.84
C VAL A 97 -36.50 24.96 51.61
N VAL A 98 -37.40 24.98 50.62
CA VAL A 98 -37.22 24.26 49.35
C VAL A 98 -36.07 24.87 48.54
N ASN A 99 -35.92 26.19 48.53
CA ASN A 99 -34.80 26.85 47.85
C ASN A 99 -33.44 26.51 48.48
N LYS A 100 -33.37 26.39 49.81
CA LYS A 100 -32.12 26.00 50.50
C LYS A 100 -31.73 24.54 50.23
N ILE A 101 -32.70 23.63 50.18
CA ILE A 101 -32.49 22.22 49.81
C ILE A 101 -32.10 22.09 48.32
N LEU A 102 -32.67 22.92 47.45
CA LEU A 102 -32.33 22.98 46.03
C LEU A 102 -30.96 23.60 45.77
N GLU A 103 -30.52 24.57 46.56
CA GLU A 103 -29.18 25.13 46.49
C GLU A 103 -28.12 24.13 46.97
N ASP A 104 -28.36 23.41 48.06
CA ASP A 104 -27.45 22.37 48.54
C ASP A 104 -27.39 21.15 47.60
N LYS A 105 -28.52 20.78 46.96
CA LYS A 105 -28.53 19.80 45.85
C LYS A 105 -27.78 20.32 44.63
N LYS A 106 -28.00 21.57 44.22
CA LYS A 106 -27.27 22.18 43.10
C LYS A 106 -25.77 22.26 43.38
N LYS A 107 -25.34 22.52 44.62
CA LYS A 107 -23.91 22.54 44.99
C LYS A 107 -23.29 21.15 44.95
N LYS A 108 -23.98 20.13 45.50
CA LYS A 108 -23.55 18.73 45.40
C LYS A 108 -23.56 18.21 43.98
N ASP A 109 -24.54 18.58 43.16
CA ASP A 109 -24.61 18.21 41.74
C ASP A 109 -23.58 18.97 40.90
N LYS A 110 -23.18 20.19 41.29
CA LYS A 110 -22.07 20.92 40.66
C LYS A 110 -20.72 20.28 41.00
N GLU A 111 -20.48 19.91 42.25
CA GLU A 111 -19.27 19.17 42.66
C GLU A 111 -19.21 17.76 42.05
N LYS A 112 -20.37 17.11 41.83
CA LYS A 112 -20.46 15.81 41.15
C LYS A 112 -20.24 15.95 39.63
N LYS A 113 -20.80 17.00 39.00
CA LYS A 113 -20.57 17.34 37.58
C LYS A 113 -19.18 17.90 37.29
N GLU A 114 -18.51 18.53 38.25
CA GLU A 114 -17.10 18.93 38.14
C GLU A 114 -16.16 17.73 38.33
N LYS A 115 -16.54 16.71 39.12
CA LYS A 115 -15.82 15.42 39.19
C LYS A 115 -16.07 14.52 37.97
N GLU A 116 -17.23 14.58 37.34
CA GLU A 116 -17.56 13.83 36.10
C GLU A 116 -17.06 14.50 34.80
N LYS A 117 -16.48 15.70 34.88
CA LYS A 117 -15.84 16.40 33.75
C LYS A 117 -14.32 16.21 33.67
N GLN A 118 -13.74 15.35 34.49
CA GLN A 118 -12.38 14.90 34.23
C GLN A 118 -12.44 13.81 33.16
N PRO A 119 -11.70 13.94 32.04
CA PRO A 119 -11.51 12.81 31.14
C PRO A 119 -10.98 11.63 31.98
N PRO A 120 -11.39 10.38 31.68
CA PRO A 120 -10.88 9.23 32.42
C PRO A 120 -9.36 9.31 32.51
N ASN A 121 -8.78 9.12 33.70
CA ASN A 121 -7.33 9.09 33.82
C ASN A 121 -6.80 7.76 33.24
N TYR A 122 -6.74 7.67 31.91
CA TYR A 122 -6.29 6.48 31.18
C TYR A 122 -4.86 6.08 31.56
N LYS A 123 -4.05 7.01 32.10
CA LYS A 123 -2.67 6.75 32.57
C LYS A 123 -2.59 5.83 33.78
N GLU A 124 -3.64 5.71 34.58
CA GLU A 124 -3.65 4.85 35.78
C GLU A 124 -4.22 3.45 35.52
N LEU A 125 -4.95 3.25 34.41
CA LEU A 125 -5.62 1.99 34.10
C LEU A 125 -4.69 0.94 33.47
N PHE A 126 -3.58 1.38 32.87
CA PHE A 126 -2.72 0.48 32.12
C PHE A 126 -1.24 0.83 32.31
N LYS A 127 -0.43 -0.20 32.59
CA LYS A 127 1.04 -0.07 32.61
C LYS A 127 1.58 -0.29 31.20
N ASP A 128 2.42 0.63 30.74
CA ASP A 128 3.18 0.46 29.50
C ASP A 128 3.93 -0.89 29.51
N PRO A 129 4.07 -1.54 28.35
CA PRO A 129 4.87 -2.75 28.24
C PRO A 129 6.33 -2.47 28.68
N PRO A 130 7.04 -3.52 29.14
CA PRO A 130 8.42 -3.41 29.57
C PRO A 130 9.28 -2.74 28.50
N GLN A 131 10.00 -1.69 28.89
CA GLN A 131 10.90 -0.99 27.99
C GLN A 131 12.10 -1.87 27.63
N VAL A 132 12.53 -1.78 26.39
CA VAL A 132 13.68 -2.53 25.90
C VAL A 132 14.97 -1.99 26.52
N LYS A 133 15.83 -2.89 26.98
CA LYS A 133 17.20 -2.54 27.41
C LYS A 133 18.15 -2.63 26.23
N LEU A 134 18.62 -1.47 25.77
CA LEU A 134 19.63 -1.35 24.71
C LEU A 134 21.03 -1.22 25.32
N MET A 135 22.02 -1.70 24.57
CA MET A 135 23.45 -1.56 24.83
C MET A 135 23.94 -0.21 24.27
N ALA A 136 25.22 0.13 24.52
CA ALA A 136 25.80 1.40 24.09
C ALA A 136 25.87 1.57 22.56
N ASP A 137 25.83 0.48 21.81
CA ASP A 137 25.78 0.46 20.34
C ASP A 137 24.36 0.60 19.77
N GLY A 138 23.36 0.83 20.64
CA GLY A 138 21.96 0.98 20.26
C GLY A 138 21.21 -0.33 19.97
N TRP A 139 21.89 -1.47 20.04
CA TRP A 139 21.28 -2.80 19.87
C TRP A 139 20.94 -3.44 21.22
N PRO A 140 20.01 -4.41 21.29
CA PRO A 140 19.87 -5.22 22.49
C PRO A 140 21.10 -6.14 22.64
N ASN A 141 21.15 -6.90 23.74
CA ASN A 141 22.15 -7.97 23.86
C ASN A 141 22.04 -8.92 22.64
N LYS A 142 23.17 -9.32 22.05
CA LYS A 142 23.20 -10.20 20.85
C LYS A 142 22.53 -11.56 21.06
N ASN A 143 22.42 -12.02 22.30
CA ASN A 143 21.65 -13.23 22.65
C ASN A 143 20.13 -13.04 22.47
N ILE A 144 19.65 -11.78 22.43
CA ILE A 144 18.26 -11.41 22.17
C ILE A 144 18.04 -11.21 20.67
N TYR A 145 18.88 -10.38 20.04
CA TYR A 145 18.83 -10.16 18.60
C TYR A 145 20.22 -9.81 18.08
N ASP A 146 20.65 -10.50 17.02
CA ASP A 146 21.87 -10.20 16.29
C ASP A 146 21.51 -10.02 14.80
N PRO A 147 21.63 -8.79 14.26
CA PRO A 147 21.41 -8.50 12.84
C PRO A 147 22.21 -9.42 11.91
N ALA A 148 23.39 -9.90 12.33
CA ALA A 148 24.21 -10.78 11.51
C ALA A 148 23.57 -12.16 11.26
N ASN A 149 22.65 -12.59 12.13
CA ASN A 149 21.92 -13.85 11.99
C ASN A 149 20.59 -13.69 11.21
N ASP A 150 20.18 -12.45 10.93
CA ASP A 150 18.95 -12.15 10.21
C ASP A 150 19.16 -12.21 8.70
N LYS A 151 18.83 -13.37 8.13
CA LYS A 151 19.02 -13.68 6.69
C LYS A 151 18.31 -12.73 5.73
N MET A 152 17.32 -11.97 6.21
CA MET A 152 16.52 -11.04 5.42
C MET A 152 16.79 -9.57 5.81
N TYR A 153 17.79 -9.31 6.66
CA TYR A 153 18.17 -7.96 7.08
C TYR A 153 18.53 -7.06 5.89
N TRP A 154 19.40 -7.54 4.98
CA TRP A 154 19.83 -6.80 3.79
C TRP A 154 18.67 -6.39 2.89
N TRP A 155 17.62 -7.21 2.84
CA TRP A 155 16.47 -6.97 1.97
C TRP A 155 15.50 -5.98 2.60
N ARG A 156 15.14 -6.20 3.88
CA ARG A 156 14.20 -5.34 4.60
C ARG A 156 14.78 -3.95 4.87
N ASN A 157 16.10 -3.85 5.01
CA ASN A 157 16.83 -2.59 5.21
C ASN A 157 17.43 -2.02 3.92
N ASP A 158 17.09 -2.55 2.73
CA ASP A 158 17.50 -1.91 1.48
C ASP A 158 16.91 -0.48 1.43
N PRO A 159 17.74 0.57 1.32
CA PRO A 159 17.24 1.94 1.36
C PRO A 159 16.30 2.26 0.20
N VAL A 160 16.53 1.68 -0.99
CA VAL A 160 15.77 1.98 -2.19
C VAL A 160 14.41 1.27 -2.16
N LEU A 161 14.33 0.07 -1.57
CA LEU A 161 13.04 -0.58 -1.28
C LEU A 161 12.14 0.30 -0.41
N ASN A 162 12.73 0.86 0.64
CA ASN A 162 12.02 1.71 1.58
C ASN A 162 11.64 3.07 0.98
N GLN A 163 12.51 3.64 0.13
CA GLN A 163 12.18 4.82 -0.67
C GLN A 163 11.04 4.53 -1.65
N HIS A 164 11.03 3.39 -2.34
CA HIS A 164 9.94 3.03 -3.24
C HIS A 164 8.59 2.97 -2.49
N HIS A 165 8.55 2.32 -1.33
CA HIS A 165 7.33 2.24 -0.52
C HIS A 165 6.86 3.63 -0.05
N GLU A 166 7.78 4.50 0.37
CA GLU A 166 7.45 5.90 0.69
C GLU A 166 6.89 6.67 -0.52
N HIS A 167 7.58 6.63 -1.65
CA HIS A 167 7.15 7.30 -2.87
C HIS A 167 5.82 6.77 -3.39
N TRP A 168 5.57 5.46 -3.29
CA TRP A 168 4.31 4.89 -3.71
C TRP A 168 3.13 5.45 -2.92
N HIS A 169 3.24 5.50 -1.59
CA HIS A 169 2.18 6.09 -0.75
C HIS A 169 1.98 7.60 -0.98
N ILE A 170 2.99 8.30 -1.50
CA ILE A 170 2.88 9.71 -1.89
C ILE A 170 2.22 9.85 -3.27
N VAL A 171 2.55 8.97 -4.22
CA VAL A 171 2.12 9.05 -5.62
C VAL A 171 0.75 8.43 -5.85
N MET A 172 0.40 7.42 -5.07
CA MET A 172 -0.89 6.73 -5.05
C MET A 172 -1.54 6.88 -3.67
N PRO A 173 -1.84 8.11 -3.21
CA PRO A 173 -2.51 8.31 -1.94
C PRO A 173 -3.98 7.92 -2.06
N SER A 174 -4.55 7.33 -1.01
CA SER A 174 -5.99 7.23 -0.90
C SER A 174 -6.60 8.60 -0.62
N GLY A 175 -7.54 9.03 -1.48
CA GLY A 175 -8.29 10.27 -1.27
C GLY A 175 -8.74 10.97 -2.55
N GLU A 176 -9.66 11.92 -2.37
CA GLU A 176 -10.24 12.69 -3.47
C GLU A 176 -9.65 14.10 -3.56
N PHE A 177 -9.27 14.50 -4.77
CA PHE A 177 -8.89 15.86 -5.12
C PHE A 177 -9.76 16.37 -6.27
N ASN A 178 -10.40 17.53 -6.07
CA ASN A 178 -11.35 18.13 -7.02
C ASN A 178 -12.44 17.14 -7.51
N GLY A 179 -12.97 16.32 -6.61
CA GLY A 179 -14.03 15.34 -6.91
C GLY A 179 -13.56 14.11 -7.69
N THR A 180 -12.24 13.86 -7.75
CA THR A 180 -11.67 12.69 -8.42
C THR A 180 -10.59 12.04 -7.56
N SER A 181 -10.53 10.71 -7.60
CA SER A 181 -9.47 9.89 -7.02
C SER A 181 -8.46 9.47 -8.08
N LYS A 182 -7.28 8.98 -7.67
CA LYS A 182 -6.34 8.34 -8.59
C LYS A 182 -7.00 7.09 -9.19
N ASP A 183 -6.78 6.85 -10.48
CA ASP A 183 -7.42 5.74 -11.18
C ASP A 183 -7.07 4.39 -10.53
N ARG A 184 -8.10 3.66 -10.09
CA ARG A 184 -8.00 2.32 -9.48
C ARG A 184 -7.07 2.25 -8.25
N GLU A 185 -7.00 3.32 -7.45
CA GLU A 185 -6.10 3.42 -6.30
C GLU A 185 -6.17 2.24 -5.33
N GLY A 186 -7.38 1.81 -4.93
CA GLY A 186 -7.54 0.68 -4.01
C GLY A 186 -7.12 -0.67 -4.59
N GLU A 187 -7.29 -0.90 -5.88
CA GLU A 187 -6.80 -2.11 -6.54
C GLU A 187 -5.28 -2.09 -6.66
N ASN A 188 -4.72 -0.92 -6.98
CA ASN A 188 -3.29 -0.71 -7.04
C ASN A 188 -2.62 -0.91 -5.67
N PHE A 189 -3.26 -0.48 -4.58
CA PHE A 189 -2.82 -0.73 -3.20
C PHE A 189 -2.61 -2.22 -2.95
N ILE A 190 -3.62 -3.05 -3.25
CA ILE A 190 -3.53 -4.49 -3.06
C ILE A 190 -2.41 -5.07 -3.94
N TYR A 191 -2.34 -4.64 -5.20
CA TYR A 191 -1.39 -5.20 -6.14
C TYR A 191 0.07 -4.86 -5.80
N MET A 192 0.37 -3.61 -5.47
CA MET A 192 1.72 -3.17 -5.11
C MET A 192 2.22 -3.93 -3.88
N HIS A 193 1.40 -4.03 -2.84
CA HIS A 193 1.77 -4.76 -1.63
C HIS A 193 1.86 -6.28 -1.84
N ARG A 194 1.01 -6.86 -2.68
CA ARG A 194 1.16 -8.27 -3.12
C ARG A 194 2.47 -8.48 -3.89
N HIS A 195 2.84 -7.55 -4.75
CA HIS A 195 4.09 -7.59 -5.51
C HIS A 195 5.31 -7.59 -4.58
N MET A 196 5.29 -6.74 -3.55
CA MET A 196 6.30 -6.75 -2.48
C MET A 196 6.34 -8.11 -1.77
N LEU A 197 5.19 -8.64 -1.36
CA LEU A 197 5.07 -9.92 -0.65
C LEU A 197 5.60 -11.10 -1.47
N ALA A 198 5.22 -11.21 -2.75
CA ALA A 198 5.67 -12.28 -3.63
C ALA A 198 7.20 -12.28 -3.76
N ARG A 199 7.83 -11.10 -3.84
CA ARG A 199 9.29 -10.95 -3.89
C ARG A 199 9.97 -11.25 -2.55
N TYR A 200 9.35 -10.86 -1.45
CA TYR A 200 9.84 -11.20 -0.11
C TYR A 200 9.82 -12.72 0.10
N ASP A 201 8.71 -13.37 -0.21
CA ASP A 201 8.54 -14.82 -0.12
C ASP A 201 9.46 -15.59 -1.07
N ALA A 202 9.68 -15.09 -2.29
CA ALA A 202 10.65 -15.69 -3.19
C ALA A 202 12.09 -15.63 -2.64
N ASN A 203 12.48 -14.54 -1.98
CA ASN A 203 13.78 -14.45 -1.31
C ASN A 203 13.87 -15.37 -0.09
N ARG A 204 12.81 -15.45 0.73
CA ARG A 204 12.72 -16.40 1.86
C ARG A 204 12.85 -17.85 1.37
N TRP A 205 12.15 -18.21 0.30
CA TRP A 205 12.23 -19.52 -0.35
C TRP A 205 13.66 -19.81 -0.84
N CYS A 206 14.32 -18.85 -1.49
CA CYS A 206 15.73 -18.98 -1.91
C CYS A 206 16.71 -19.19 -0.74
N LEU A 207 16.32 -18.79 0.48
CA LEU A 207 17.09 -18.93 1.72
C LEU A 207 16.72 -20.17 2.53
N GLY A 208 15.78 -21.00 2.04
CA GLY A 208 15.23 -22.13 2.77
C GLY A 208 14.43 -21.72 4.02
N MET A 209 13.88 -20.52 4.03
CA MET A 209 13.01 -20.03 5.09
C MET A 209 11.54 -20.36 4.76
N PRO A 210 10.68 -20.57 5.77
CA PRO A 210 9.24 -20.68 5.54
C PRO A 210 8.71 -19.38 4.92
N LEU A 211 7.62 -19.49 4.15
CA LEU A 211 6.87 -18.33 3.67
C LEU A 211 6.39 -17.47 4.85
N VAL A 212 5.96 -16.24 4.56
CA VAL A 212 5.36 -15.37 5.57
C VAL A 212 4.11 -16.01 6.16
N ASP A 213 4.08 -16.07 7.48
CA ASP A 213 2.89 -16.46 8.25
C ASP A 213 1.98 -15.24 8.46
N PRO A 214 0.72 -15.24 7.98
CA PRO A 214 -0.18 -14.11 8.13
C PRO A 214 -0.54 -13.83 9.59
N LEU A 215 -0.70 -12.55 9.93
CA LEU A 215 -1.18 -12.12 11.25
C LEU A 215 -2.71 -12.16 11.32
N ILE A 216 -3.28 -13.37 11.42
CA ILE A 216 -4.73 -13.61 11.33
C ILE A 216 -5.50 -13.48 12.65
N ASP A 217 -4.79 -13.36 13.77
CA ASP A 217 -5.39 -13.26 15.10
C ASP A 217 -4.79 -12.07 15.86
N TYR A 218 -5.64 -11.39 16.63
CA TYR A 218 -5.29 -10.16 17.35
C TYR A 218 -5.21 -10.35 18.87
N VAL A 219 -5.09 -11.58 19.36
CA VAL A 219 -5.08 -11.92 20.80
C VAL A 219 -3.84 -12.70 21.22
N SER A 220 -3.26 -13.49 20.32
CA SER A 220 -2.08 -14.30 20.59
C SER A 220 -0.81 -13.45 20.62
N PRO A 221 0.17 -13.81 21.46
CA PRO A 221 1.48 -13.17 21.45
C PRO A 221 2.21 -13.32 20.11
N ILE A 222 2.69 -12.20 19.55
CA ILE A 222 3.46 -12.10 18.32
C ILE A 222 4.91 -12.51 18.61
N PRO A 223 5.41 -13.66 18.13
CA PRO A 223 6.73 -14.16 18.51
C PRO A 223 7.89 -13.27 18.05
N GLU A 224 7.74 -12.59 16.92
CA GLU A 224 8.80 -11.80 16.31
C GLU A 224 9.05 -10.48 17.03
N ALA A 225 10.29 -10.33 17.52
CA ALA A 225 10.83 -9.05 17.92
C ALA A 225 11.24 -8.21 16.71
N PHE A 226 11.33 -6.90 16.91
CA PHE A 226 12.01 -6.00 15.97
C PHE A 226 12.77 -4.92 16.73
N TYR A 227 14.04 -4.78 16.38
CA TYR A 227 14.93 -3.75 16.90
C TYR A 227 15.34 -2.86 15.72
N PRO A 228 14.87 -1.60 15.68
CA PRO A 228 15.26 -0.67 14.63
C PRO A 228 16.79 -0.46 14.60
N PRO A 229 17.40 -0.30 13.41
CA PRO A 229 18.80 0.11 13.31
C PRO A 229 19.08 1.38 14.13
N PRO A 230 20.21 1.49 14.84
CA PRO A 230 20.50 2.62 15.73
C PRO A 230 20.45 4.00 15.06
N PHE A 231 20.90 4.07 13.79
CA PHE A 231 20.89 5.31 12.99
C PHE A 231 19.51 5.63 12.40
N LEU A 232 18.58 4.67 12.40
CA LEU A 232 17.21 4.88 11.95
C LEU A 232 16.44 5.64 13.04
N SER A 233 16.16 6.91 12.79
CA SER A 233 15.44 7.78 13.73
C SER A 233 14.33 8.59 13.08
N GLN A 234 13.46 9.17 13.88
CA GLN A 234 12.32 9.99 13.47
C GLN A 234 12.35 11.36 14.12
N SER A 235 11.62 12.32 13.57
CA SER A 235 11.41 13.63 14.20
C SER A 235 10.49 13.48 15.41
N ALA A 236 10.88 14.02 16.57
CA ALA A 236 10.12 13.91 17.82
C ALA A 236 8.87 14.80 17.85
N ASP A 237 8.89 15.91 17.13
CA ASP A 237 7.84 16.92 17.06
C ASP A 237 7.18 16.99 15.66
N GLY A 238 7.62 16.15 14.72
CA GLY A 238 7.17 16.17 13.33
C GLY A 238 7.69 17.37 12.54
N ILE A 239 8.54 18.21 13.13
CA ILE A 239 9.07 19.43 12.51
C ILE A 239 10.38 19.10 11.77
N PRO A 240 10.57 19.59 10.53
CA PRO A 240 11.85 19.51 9.84
C PRO A 240 12.96 20.19 10.66
N GLY A 241 14.05 19.47 10.96
CA GLY A 241 15.16 19.97 11.78
C GLY A 241 14.92 19.94 13.29
N GLY A 242 13.78 19.40 13.75
CA GLY A 242 13.48 19.14 15.15
C GLY A 242 14.36 18.04 15.78
N ARG A 243 14.23 17.85 17.08
CA ARG A 243 14.98 16.81 17.81
C ARG A 243 14.65 15.44 17.23
N ARG A 244 15.66 14.67 16.84
CA ARG A 244 15.48 13.28 16.39
C ARG A 244 15.53 12.30 17.56
N ILE A 245 14.70 11.27 17.48
CA ILE A 245 14.59 10.20 18.46
C ILE A 245 14.58 8.83 17.75
N PRO A 246 15.13 7.78 18.36
CA PRO A 246 15.07 6.45 17.79
C PRO A 246 13.63 5.95 17.70
N PHE A 247 13.37 5.05 16.76
CA PHE A 247 12.10 4.33 16.75
C PHE A 247 12.01 3.37 17.96
N PRO A 248 10.84 3.23 18.61
CA PRO A 248 10.63 2.22 19.63
C PRO A 248 10.92 0.80 19.12
N ALA A 249 11.72 0.05 19.89
CA ALA A 249 11.93 -1.36 19.66
C ALA A 249 10.77 -2.20 20.22
N ARG A 250 10.41 -3.29 19.54
CA ARG A 250 9.40 -4.25 19.96
C ARG A 250 10.08 -5.55 20.43
N PRO A 251 10.09 -5.86 21.73
CA PRO A 251 10.54 -7.18 22.20
C PRO A 251 9.58 -8.29 21.74
N PRO A 252 9.96 -9.57 21.80
CA PRO A 252 9.09 -10.65 21.35
C PRO A 252 7.84 -10.75 22.25
N TYR A 253 6.81 -11.45 21.74
CA TYR A 253 5.58 -11.81 22.44
C TYR A 253 4.71 -10.62 22.86
N GLN A 254 4.74 -9.51 22.11
CA GLN A 254 3.73 -8.47 22.26
C GLN A 254 2.38 -8.93 21.71
N VAL A 255 1.30 -8.35 22.21
CA VAL A 255 -0.08 -8.60 21.77
C VAL A 255 -0.70 -7.30 21.28
N PHE A 256 -1.65 -7.36 20.36
CA PHE A 256 -2.48 -6.20 20.06
C PHE A 256 -3.15 -5.69 21.34
N ARG A 257 -3.26 -4.37 21.45
CA ARG A 257 -3.89 -3.68 22.56
C ARG A 257 -4.71 -2.54 22.01
N ASP A 258 -5.76 -2.19 22.74
CA ASP A 258 -6.46 -0.94 22.50
C ASP A 258 -5.46 0.21 22.60
N ILE A 259 -5.56 1.17 21.69
CA ILE A 259 -4.67 2.34 21.68
C ILE A 259 -5.46 3.63 21.80
N VAL A 260 -4.81 4.66 22.37
CA VAL A 260 -5.29 6.04 22.41
C VAL A 260 -4.34 6.90 21.58
N THR A 261 -4.89 7.62 20.60
CA THR A 261 -4.14 8.57 19.77
C THR A 261 -4.90 9.88 19.62
N ASN A 262 -4.22 10.91 19.09
CA ASN A 262 -4.88 12.16 18.68
C ASN A 262 -5.35 12.08 17.23
N GLY A 263 -6.54 12.60 16.97
CA GLY A 263 -7.01 12.96 15.63
C GLY A 263 -6.45 14.32 15.17
N ASP A 264 -6.71 14.68 13.91
CA ASP A 264 -6.20 15.91 13.29
C ASP A 264 -6.63 17.20 14.03
N ASP A 265 -7.73 17.16 14.77
CA ASP A 265 -8.29 18.27 15.55
C ASP A 265 -7.95 18.22 17.05
N ASN A 266 -6.93 17.45 17.42
CA ASN A 266 -6.54 17.14 18.80
C ASN A 266 -7.66 16.47 19.62
N THR A 267 -8.57 15.74 18.97
CA THR A 267 -9.50 14.85 19.67
C THR A 267 -8.83 13.53 20.02
N GLU A 268 -9.06 13.06 21.24
CA GLU A 268 -8.60 11.73 21.66
C GLU A 268 -9.47 10.68 20.97
N MET A 269 -8.84 9.80 20.20
CA MET A 269 -9.46 8.65 19.54
C MET A 269 -9.00 7.37 20.21
N VAL A 270 -9.92 6.45 20.44
CA VAL A 270 -9.64 5.10 20.94
C VAL A 270 -9.85 4.12 19.78
N PHE A 271 -8.85 3.30 19.49
CA PHE A 271 -9.00 2.16 18.59
C PHE A 271 -8.98 0.88 19.42
N ALA A 272 -10.11 0.20 19.51
CA ALA A 272 -10.21 -1.06 20.24
C ALA A 272 -9.90 -2.27 19.34
N VAL A 273 -9.32 -3.31 19.93
CA VAL A 273 -9.07 -4.59 19.22
C VAL A 273 -10.38 -5.22 18.75
N SER A 274 -11.46 -5.03 19.52
CA SER A 274 -12.81 -5.44 19.12
C SER A 274 -13.29 -4.74 17.86
N ASP A 275 -12.96 -3.45 17.69
CA ASP A 275 -13.37 -2.69 16.51
C ASP A 275 -12.64 -3.20 15.26
N LEU A 276 -11.33 -3.46 15.37
CA LEU A 276 -10.55 -4.05 14.28
C LEU A 276 -11.11 -5.42 13.87
N THR A 277 -11.53 -6.23 14.85
CA THR A 277 -12.17 -7.54 14.59
C THR A 277 -13.53 -7.38 13.92
N ASN A 278 -14.35 -6.41 14.35
CA ASN A 278 -15.64 -6.13 13.74
C ASN A 278 -15.50 -5.64 12.30
N ILE A 279 -14.53 -4.76 12.02
CA ILE A 279 -14.22 -4.28 10.66
C ILE A 279 -13.85 -5.45 9.74
N LEU A 280 -12.98 -6.35 10.21
CA LEU A 280 -12.65 -7.55 9.44
C LEU A 280 -13.90 -8.38 9.12
N ASN A 281 -14.78 -8.59 10.10
CA ASN A 281 -16.02 -9.33 9.90
C ASN A 281 -16.96 -8.64 8.90
N GLU A 282 -17.08 -7.31 8.93
CA GLU A 282 -17.88 -6.52 7.99
C GLU A 282 -17.36 -6.70 6.54
N ILE A 283 -16.05 -6.61 6.34
CA ILE A 283 -15.42 -6.85 5.02
C ILE A 283 -15.66 -8.29 4.56
N GLU A 284 -15.52 -9.28 5.43
CA GLU A 284 -15.75 -10.69 5.07
C GLU A 284 -17.22 -10.97 4.73
N ILE A 285 -18.17 -10.37 5.46
CA ILE A 285 -19.61 -10.43 5.15
C ILE A 285 -19.87 -9.85 3.76
N TRP A 286 -19.23 -8.72 3.42
CA TRP A 286 -19.37 -8.09 2.11
C TRP A 286 -18.82 -8.96 0.98
N ILE A 287 -17.63 -9.55 1.19
CA ILE A 287 -17.00 -10.53 0.27
C ILE A 287 -17.90 -11.74 0.04
N ASP A 288 -18.59 -12.22 1.07
CA ASP A 288 -19.57 -13.32 0.98
C ASP A 288 -20.88 -12.95 0.25
N GLY A 289 -20.96 -11.75 -0.34
CA GLY A 289 -22.13 -11.28 -1.11
C GLY A 289 -23.32 -10.89 -0.23
N LYS A 290 -23.07 -10.58 1.05
CA LYS A 290 -24.07 -10.04 1.98
C LYS A 290 -23.88 -8.53 2.13
N THR A 291 -24.86 -7.90 2.77
CA THR A 291 -24.86 -6.47 3.08
C THR A 291 -24.91 -6.27 4.57
N ASP A 292 -24.38 -5.15 5.04
CA ASP A 292 -24.51 -4.69 6.41
C ASP A 292 -24.77 -3.17 6.40
N GLN A 293 -24.65 -2.51 7.56
CA GLN A 293 -24.88 -1.06 7.65
C GLN A 293 -23.76 -0.24 7.01
N VAL A 294 -22.55 -0.80 6.93
CA VAL A 294 -21.36 -0.21 6.32
C VAL A 294 -21.39 -0.47 4.81
N HIS A 295 -21.75 -1.68 4.38
CA HIS A 295 -21.82 -2.10 2.99
C HIS A 295 -23.28 -2.35 2.56
N PRO A 296 -24.07 -1.31 2.23
CA PRO A 296 -25.49 -1.45 1.90
C PRO A 296 -25.74 -2.10 0.53
N THR A 297 -24.71 -2.20 -0.31
CA THR A 297 -24.78 -2.80 -1.65
C THR A 297 -23.85 -4.01 -1.71
N LYS A 298 -24.35 -5.12 -2.27
CA LYS A 298 -23.59 -6.38 -2.40
C LYS A 298 -22.48 -6.25 -3.44
N LEU A 299 -21.37 -6.95 -3.23
CA LEU A 299 -20.42 -7.26 -4.30
C LEU A 299 -21.08 -8.22 -5.30
N ASN A 300 -21.05 -7.85 -6.56
CA ASN A 300 -21.55 -8.63 -7.70
C ASN A 300 -20.48 -9.58 -8.26
N LEU A 301 -19.28 -9.62 -7.66
CA LEU A 301 -18.17 -10.48 -8.06
C LEU A 301 -17.74 -10.17 -9.50
N THR A 302 -17.45 -8.90 -9.79
CA THR A 302 -16.93 -8.44 -11.08
C THR A 302 -15.57 -7.77 -10.94
N ASP A 303 -14.76 -7.74 -12.01
CA ASP A 303 -13.43 -7.10 -11.99
C ASP A 303 -13.52 -5.60 -11.64
N ASP A 304 -14.63 -4.92 -11.94
CA ASP A 304 -14.80 -3.48 -11.71
C ASP A 304 -14.92 -3.11 -10.22
N GLU A 305 -15.22 -4.09 -9.35
CA GLU A 305 -15.34 -3.89 -7.90
C GLU A 305 -13.98 -3.96 -7.18
N ALA A 306 -12.92 -4.32 -7.92
CA ALA A 306 -11.56 -4.50 -7.42
C ALA A 306 -11.03 -3.26 -6.67
N ALA A 307 -11.27 -2.07 -7.21
CA ALA A 307 -10.80 -0.81 -6.64
C ALA A 307 -11.55 -0.44 -5.37
N SER A 308 -12.88 -0.62 -5.34
CA SER A 308 -13.70 -0.31 -4.18
C SER A 308 -13.37 -1.22 -2.99
N LEU A 309 -13.27 -2.53 -3.21
CA LEU A 309 -12.90 -3.48 -2.16
C LEU A 309 -11.48 -3.22 -1.64
N GLY A 310 -10.53 -2.95 -2.55
CA GLY A 310 -9.16 -2.64 -2.16
C GLY A 310 -9.04 -1.36 -1.35
N GLY A 311 -9.84 -0.33 -1.69
CA GLY A 311 -9.88 0.94 -0.97
C GLY A 311 -10.46 0.81 0.44
N ASP A 312 -11.52 0.03 0.61
CA ASP A 312 -12.10 -0.21 1.94
C ASP A 312 -11.12 -0.97 2.86
N ILE A 313 -10.45 -2.00 2.31
CA ILE A 313 -9.40 -2.73 3.00
C ILE A 313 -8.22 -1.82 3.39
N GLU A 314 -7.75 -0.96 2.49
CA GLU A 314 -6.65 -0.02 2.74
C GLU A 314 -7.00 0.97 3.86
N VAL A 315 -8.10 1.69 3.68
CA VAL A 315 -8.42 2.88 4.48
C VAL A 315 -8.88 2.50 5.88
N VAL A 316 -9.62 1.40 6.00
CA VAL A 316 -10.27 1.02 7.26
C VAL A 316 -9.42 -0.02 8.00
N LEU A 317 -9.29 -1.23 7.45
CA LEU A 317 -8.65 -2.33 8.16
C LEU A 317 -7.13 -2.13 8.28
N HIS A 318 -6.46 -1.96 7.13
CA HIS A 318 -5.00 -1.87 7.06
C HIS A 318 -4.43 -0.72 7.90
N ASN A 319 -4.98 0.50 7.74
CA ASN A 319 -4.47 1.69 8.45
C ASN A 319 -4.68 1.62 9.96
N ILE A 320 -5.84 1.13 10.43
CA ILE A 320 -6.09 0.96 11.86
C ILE A 320 -5.13 -0.08 12.44
N GLY A 321 -4.94 -1.21 11.76
CA GLY A 321 -3.98 -2.23 12.19
C GLY A 321 -2.55 -1.67 12.27
N HIS A 322 -2.12 -0.86 11.30
CA HIS A 322 -0.83 -0.16 11.36
C HIS A 322 -0.69 0.77 12.57
N ASN A 323 -1.73 1.54 12.90
CA ASN A 323 -1.72 2.37 14.09
C ASN A 323 -1.59 1.52 15.37
N MET A 324 -2.41 0.48 15.51
CA MET A 324 -2.38 -0.40 16.69
C MET A 324 -1.03 -1.09 16.87
N LEU A 325 -0.46 -1.64 15.80
CA LEU A 325 0.88 -2.25 15.81
C LEU A 325 1.98 -1.21 16.00
N GLY A 326 1.79 -0.03 15.43
CA GLY A 326 2.65 1.14 15.54
C GLY A 326 2.88 1.59 16.97
N PHE A 327 1.81 1.62 17.76
CA PHE A 327 1.79 2.08 19.15
C PHE A 327 1.76 0.94 20.17
N ILE A 328 2.03 -0.30 19.76
CA ILE A 328 1.98 -1.49 20.63
C ILE A 328 2.82 -1.36 21.91
N MET A 329 3.89 -0.56 21.87
CA MET A 329 4.79 -0.31 23.00
C MET A 329 4.36 0.85 23.91
N HIS A 330 3.44 1.69 23.46
CA HIS A 330 2.93 2.85 24.19
C HIS A 330 1.42 3.04 23.95
N PRO A 331 0.59 2.00 24.14
CA PRO A 331 -0.80 1.99 23.70
C PRO A 331 -1.65 3.09 24.31
N TYR A 332 -1.33 3.55 25.53
CA TYR A 332 -2.15 4.51 26.27
C TYR A 332 -1.45 5.86 26.46
N THR A 333 -0.38 6.10 25.71
CA THR A 333 0.38 7.35 25.78
C THR A 333 0.10 8.20 24.55
N ILE A 334 -0.71 9.23 24.75
CA ILE A 334 -0.96 10.27 23.75
C ILE A 334 0.37 10.94 23.39
N ASN A 335 0.58 11.18 22.09
CA ASN A 335 1.82 11.73 21.54
C ASN A 335 3.06 10.87 21.79
N ALA A 336 2.91 9.56 22.06
CA ALA A 336 4.03 8.65 22.01
C ALA A 336 4.65 8.67 20.60
N ALA A 337 5.97 8.45 20.53
CA ALA A 337 6.63 8.25 19.25
C ALA A 337 6.20 6.88 18.70
N PRO A 338 5.71 6.78 17.45
CA PRO A 338 5.31 5.50 16.87
C PRO A 338 6.52 4.63 16.52
N SER A 339 6.32 3.32 16.41
CA SER A 339 7.29 2.43 15.78
C SER A 339 7.37 2.62 14.27
N VAL A 340 8.33 1.95 13.62
CA VAL A 340 8.53 2.02 12.17
C VAL A 340 7.29 1.65 11.37
N LEU A 341 6.35 0.89 11.95
CA LEU A 341 5.15 0.40 11.29
C LEU A 341 4.15 1.51 10.93
N VAL A 342 4.23 2.71 11.50
CA VAL A 342 3.32 3.81 11.12
C VAL A 342 3.77 4.51 9.83
N GLY A 343 5.07 4.53 9.52
CA GLY A 343 5.62 5.30 8.41
C GLY A 343 6.02 4.44 7.22
N ALA A 344 5.55 4.80 6.02
CA ALA A 344 5.90 4.11 4.77
C ALA A 344 7.43 4.02 4.55
N ARG A 345 8.20 5.05 4.90
CA ARG A 345 9.66 5.01 4.80
C ARG A 345 10.31 3.88 5.60
N ALA A 346 9.74 3.46 6.72
CA ALA A 346 10.41 2.59 7.67
C ALA A 346 9.74 1.22 7.85
N GLY A 347 8.43 1.11 7.60
CA GLY A 347 7.63 -0.06 7.94
C GLY A 347 8.15 -1.38 7.39
N THR A 348 8.66 -1.38 6.16
CA THR A 348 9.14 -2.61 5.49
C THR A 348 10.32 -3.30 6.19
N ARG A 349 11.03 -2.56 7.07
CA ARG A 349 12.14 -3.07 7.88
C ARG A 349 11.70 -4.11 8.91
N ASP A 350 10.48 -3.96 9.41
CA ASP A 350 9.92 -4.80 10.46
C ASP A 350 9.34 -6.11 9.86
N PRO A 351 9.71 -7.31 10.37
CA PRO A 351 9.08 -8.57 9.97
C PRO A 351 7.55 -8.56 10.07
N LEU A 352 6.98 -7.78 11.00
CA LEU A 352 5.54 -7.71 11.24
C LEU A 352 4.77 -6.99 10.13
N PHE A 353 5.40 -6.05 9.40
CA PHE A 353 4.83 -5.45 8.20
C PHE A 353 4.40 -6.54 7.21
N TRP A 354 5.28 -7.51 6.99
CA TRP A 354 5.03 -8.59 6.04
C TRP A 354 3.90 -9.51 6.49
N ARG A 355 3.83 -9.83 7.79
CA ARG A 355 2.76 -10.68 8.33
C ARG A 355 1.40 -9.98 8.26
N TRP A 356 1.36 -8.68 8.59
CA TRP A 356 0.17 -7.86 8.47
C TRP A 356 -0.30 -7.77 7.02
N HIS A 357 0.60 -7.43 6.10
CA HIS A 357 0.27 -7.34 4.68
C HIS A 357 -0.13 -8.68 4.07
N ARG A 358 0.43 -9.81 4.51
CA ARG A 358 -0.04 -11.13 4.08
C ARG A 358 -1.46 -11.41 4.58
N HIS A 359 -1.82 -10.95 5.78
CA HIS A 359 -3.21 -11.04 6.26
C HIS A 359 -4.15 -10.19 5.40
N ILE A 360 -3.79 -8.93 5.12
CA ILE A 360 -4.53 -8.02 4.23
C ILE A 360 -4.71 -8.62 2.82
N ASP A 361 -3.63 -9.10 2.22
CA ASP A 361 -3.65 -9.71 0.89
C ASP A 361 -4.53 -10.96 0.85
N ASN A 362 -4.47 -11.80 1.89
CA ASN A 362 -5.30 -13.01 1.98
C ASN A 362 -6.80 -12.71 2.02
N ILE A 363 -7.23 -11.58 2.61
CA ILE A 363 -8.63 -11.14 2.60
C ILE A 363 -9.07 -10.86 1.17
N TYR A 364 -8.27 -10.10 0.41
CA TYR A 364 -8.57 -9.82 -1.00
C TYR A 364 -8.52 -11.09 -1.89
N VAL A 365 -7.60 -12.02 -1.60
CA VAL A 365 -7.55 -13.33 -2.27
C VAL A 365 -8.85 -14.12 -2.06
N LYS A 366 -9.53 -14.01 -0.91
CA LYS A 366 -10.83 -14.67 -0.72
C LYS A 366 -11.84 -14.23 -1.78
N TRP A 367 -11.95 -12.92 -2.03
CA TRP A 367 -12.79 -12.37 -3.09
C TRP A 367 -12.35 -12.85 -4.49
N GLN A 368 -11.05 -12.81 -4.79
CA GLN A 368 -10.53 -13.31 -6.07
C GLN A 368 -10.78 -14.80 -6.28
N ASN A 369 -10.89 -15.60 -5.22
CA ASN A 369 -11.24 -17.02 -5.34
C ASN A 369 -12.72 -17.22 -5.69
N LEU A 370 -13.62 -16.38 -5.14
CA LEU A 370 -15.07 -16.43 -5.43
C LEU A 370 -15.39 -16.06 -6.88
N LEU A 371 -14.59 -15.15 -7.44
CA LEU A 371 -14.56 -14.78 -8.85
C LEU A 371 -14.33 -15.96 -9.81
N GLY A 372 -13.70 -17.05 -9.34
CA GLY A 372 -13.42 -18.25 -10.12
C GLY A 372 -12.34 -18.09 -11.21
N PRO A 373 -11.98 -19.19 -11.91
CA PRO A 373 -10.95 -19.17 -12.93
C PRO A 373 -11.31 -18.26 -14.11
N ARG A 374 -10.29 -17.59 -14.66
CA ARG A 374 -10.47 -16.64 -15.75
C ARG A 374 -10.89 -17.32 -17.06
N ASN A 375 -11.82 -16.69 -17.78
CA ASN A 375 -12.12 -17.03 -19.17
C ASN A 375 -11.26 -16.19 -20.12
N PHE A 376 -10.32 -16.84 -20.81
CA PHE A 376 -9.39 -16.19 -21.74
C PHE A 376 -9.91 -16.05 -23.18
N SER A 377 -11.10 -16.57 -23.50
CA SER A 377 -11.58 -16.71 -24.89
C SER A 377 -11.62 -15.38 -25.67
N ASN A 378 -11.85 -14.25 -24.97
CA ASN A 378 -11.92 -12.92 -25.59
C ASN A 378 -10.57 -12.18 -25.63
N ASP A 379 -9.49 -12.78 -25.13
CA ASP A 379 -8.16 -12.15 -25.00
C ASP A 379 -7.02 -13.08 -25.47
N MET A 380 -7.33 -13.95 -26.42
CA MET A 380 -6.37 -14.83 -27.09
C MET A 380 -6.16 -14.32 -28.52
N PRO A 381 -5.26 -13.34 -28.75
CA PRO A 381 -4.97 -12.86 -30.09
C PRO A 381 -4.39 -14.00 -30.95
N PRO A 382 -4.49 -13.92 -32.30
CA PRO A 382 -3.98 -14.96 -33.19
C PRO A 382 -2.45 -14.86 -33.29
N VAL A 383 -1.77 -15.18 -32.19
CA VAL A 383 -0.33 -15.20 -32.05
C VAL A 383 0.11 -16.55 -31.50
N THR A 384 1.23 -17.05 -32.02
CA THR A 384 1.91 -18.23 -31.52
C THR A 384 3.25 -17.85 -30.91
N ILE A 385 3.45 -18.27 -29.66
CA ILE A 385 4.74 -18.33 -28.96
C ILE A 385 4.94 -19.74 -28.38
N ARG A 386 6.19 -20.20 -28.26
CA ARG A 386 6.55 -21.56 -27.82
C ARG A 386 7.57 -21.49 -26.68
N GLU A 387 7.75 -22.59 -25.95
CA GLU A 387 8.71 -22.63 -24.84
C GLU A 387 10.15 -22.27 -25.27
N ASN A 388 10.57 -22.73 -26.46
CA ASN A 388 11.90 -22.42 -27.03
C ASN A 388 11.98 -21.02 -27.64
N ASP A 389 10.91 -20.23 -27.63
CA ASP A 389 10.90 -18.86 -28.13
C ASP A 389 11.33 -17.83 -27.08
N LEU A 390 11.46 -18.25 -25.82
CA LEU A 390 11.91 -17.42 -24.72
C LEU A 390 13.44 -17.49 -24.63
N ILE A 391 14.10 -16.42 -25.06
CA ILE A 391 15.56 -16.34 -25.16
C ILE A 391 16.05 -15.24 -24.22
N LEU A 392 17.10 -15.56 -23.46
CA LEU A 392 17.74 -14.67 -22.49
C LEU A 392 19.21 -14.50 -22.86
N SER A 393 19.69 -13.27 -22.80
CA SER A 393 21.10 -12.94 -23.01
C SER A 393 21.56 -11.89 -22.03
N PHE A 394 22.79 -12.00 -21.54
CA PHE A 394 23.40 -10.96 -20.73
C PHE A 394 23.89 -9.80 -21.59
N THR A 395 23.69 -8.58 -21.11
CA THR A 395 24.03 -7.36 -21.87
C THR A 395 25.53 -7.26 -22.14
N ASP A 396 26.39 -7.62 -21.18
CA ASP A 396 27.84 -7.59 -21.35
C ASP A 396 28.32 -8.57 -22.44
N ILE A 397 27.72 -9.77 -22.50
CA ILE A 397 28.01 -10.75 -23.55
C ILE A 397 27.54 -10.26 -24.93
N LEU A 398 26.39 -9.58 -24.99
CA LEU A 398 25.90 -8.98 -26.24
C LEU A 398 26.80 -7.83 -26.72
N LEU A 399 27.38 -7.05 -25.81
CA LEU A 399 28.34 -5.99 -26.14
C LEU A 399 29.65 -6.53 -26.72
N GLU A 400 30.03 -7.77 -26.40
CA GLU A 400 31.22 -8.39 -27.01
C GLU A 400 31.00 -8.74 -28.48
N VAL A 401 29.77 -9.09 -28.88
CA VAL A 401 29.45 -9.55 -30.23
C VAL A 401 28.83 -8.47 -31.13
N ASP A 402 28.13 -7.49 -30.55
CA ASP A 402 27.55 -6.35 -31.24
C ASP A 402 27.45 -5.13 -30.31
N LYS A 403 28.51 -4.32 -30.29
CA LYS A 403 28.56 -3.07 -29.51
C LYS A 403 27.51 -2.05 -29.95
N SER A 404 27.16 -2.04 -31.23
CA SER A 404 26.24 -1.05 -31.80
C SER A 404 24.77 -1.36 -31.48
N GLY A 405 24.49 -2.59 -31.06
CA GLY A 405 23.15 -3.06 -30.70
C GLY A 405 22.52 -2.30 -29.53
N VAL A 406 23.29 -1.57 -28.71
CA VAL A 406 22.71 -0.67 -27.69
C VAL A 406 21.71 0.32 -28.30
N ASN A 407 21.97 0.80 -29.53
CA ASN A 407 21.18 1.83 -30.19
C ASN A 407 19.80 1.35 -30.65
N ASP A 408 19.62 0.05 -30.87
CA ASP A 408 18.37 -0.55 -31.33
C ASP A 408 17.89 -1.67 -30.41
N THR A 409 18.46 -1.75 -29.21
CA THR A 409 18.17 -2.83 -28.25
C THR A 409 18.43 -4.23 -28.83
N TRP A 410 19.49 -4.35 -29.64
CA TRP A 410 19.93 -5.58 -30.32
C TRP A 410 18.84 -6.19 -31.22
N VAL A 411 17.87 -5.41 -31.68
CA VAL A 411 16.80 -5.92 -32.56
C VAL A 411 17.37 -6.40 -33.88
N LYS A 412 18.32 -5.69 -34.50
CA LYS A 412 19.00 -6.16 -35.73
C LYS A 412 19.74 -7.47 -35.50
N PHE A 413 20.57 -7.54 -34.46
CA PHE A 413 21.28 -8.76 -34.08
C PHE A 413 20.31 -9.93 -33.87
N ALA A 414 19.22 -9.71 -33.12
CA ALA A 414 18.23 -10.73 -32.82
C ALA A 414 17.49 -11.21 -34.08
N ASN A 415 17.13 -10.30 -35.00
CA ASN A 415 16.51 -10.68 -36.27
C ASN A 415 17.43 -11.55 -37.13
N GLU A 416 18.74 -11.28 -37.13
CA GLU A 416 19.73 -12.06 -37.89
C GLU A 416 20.06 -13.41 -37.25
N LYS A 417 20.16 -13.47 -35.92
CA LYS A 417 20.65 -14.65 -35.18
C LYS A 417 19.55 -15.55 -34.64
N PHE A 418 18.40 -14.97 -34.29
CA PHE A 418 17.28 -15.68 -33.68
C PHE A 418 16.03 -15.70 -34.56
N GLY A 419 15.91 -14.75 -35.49
CA GLY A 419 14.80 -14.63 -36.45
C GLY A 419 15.06 -15.33 -37.78
N GLY A 420 14.26 -14.99 -38.79
CA GLY A 420 14.42 -15.47 -40.18
C GLY A 420 14.60 -16.99 -40.28
N LYS A 421 15.70 -17.44 -40.89
CA LYS A 421 16.02 -18.87 -41.04
C LYS A 421 16.30 -19.60 -39.71
N TYR A 422 16.52 -18.87 -38.62
CA TYR A 422 16.74 -19.40 -37.27
C TYR A 422 15.47 -19.37 -36.40
N PHE A 423 14.37 -18.79 -36.90
CA PHE A 423 13.13 -18.62 -36.12
C PHE A 423 12.57 -19.94 -35.58
N ASP A 424 12.74 -21.04 -36.30
CA ASP A 424 12.27 -22.37 -35.91
C ASP A 424 13.39 -23.29 -35.41
N LYS A 425 14.59 -22.75 -35.17
CA LYS A 425 15.75 -23.52 -34.67
C LYS A 425 15.83 -23.46 -33.15
N ASP A 426 16.33 -24.54 -32.56
CA ASP A 426 16.74 -24.56 -31.15
C ASP A 426 18.05 -23.77 -30.99
N LEU A 427 18.01 -22.80 -30.09
CA LEU A 427 19.10 -21.87 -29.81
C LEU A 427 19.67 -22.08 -28.40
N SER A 428 19.28 -23.16 -27.72
CA SER A 428 19.72 -23.45 -26.35
C SER A 428 21.25 -23.55 -26.21
N ASN A 429 21.95 -23.89 -27.29
CA ASN A 429 23.42 -23.98 -27.35
C ASN A 429 24.10 -22.76 -27.98
N HIS A 430 23.34 -21.71 -28.32
CA HIS A 430 23.90 -20.52 -28.92
C HIS A 430 24.75 -19.75 -27.87
N PRO A 431 25.96 -19.26 -28.20
CA PRO A 431 26.91 -18.75 -27.19
C PRO A 431 26.40 -17.59 -26.32
N VAL A 432 25.51 -16.75 -26.85
CA VAL A 432 24.94 -15.62 -26.10
C VAL A 432 23.64 -15.96 -25.37
N VAL A 433 23.13 -17.18 -25.49
CA VAL A 433 21.86 -17.61 -24.89
C VAL A 433 22.12 -18.29 -23.54
N THR A 434 21.36 -17.91 -22.52
CA THR A 434 21.45 -18.47 -21.17
C THR A 434 20.08 -18.87 -20.65
N LYS A 435 20.03 -19.87 -19.75
CA LYS A 435 18.85 -20.17 -18.91
C LYS A 435 19.04 -19.75 -17.45
N THR A 436 20.11 -19.01 -17.19
CA THR A 436 20.50 -18.56 -15.86
C THR A 436 20.55 -17.04 -15.81
N LEU A 437 19.84 -16.44 -14.85
CA LEU A 437 20.04 -15.07 -14.41
C LEU A 437 20.98 -15.06 -13.20
N GLN A 438 21.71 -13.97 -13.04
CA GLN A 438 22.75 -13.85 -12.01
C GLN A 438 22.52 -12.63 -11.14
N THR A 439 22.83 -12.77 -9.85
CA THR A 439 22.89 -11.68 -8.89
C THR A 439 24.17 -11.77 -8.07
N LYS A 440 24.61 -10.64 -7.50
CA LYS A 440 25.71 -10.59 -6.53
C LYS A 440 25.34 -9.66 -5.37
N MET A 441 25.98 -9.86 -4.23
CA MET A 441 25.87 -8.94 -3.09
C MET A 441 26.99 -7.92 -3.20
N LYS A 442 26.66 -6.63 -3.08
CA LYS A 442 27.63 -5.53 -3.03
C LYS A 442 27.59 -4.90 -1.64
N ILE A 443 28.68 -4.25 -1.28
CA ILE A 443 28.81 -3.48 -0.04
C ILE A 443 28.99 -2.02 -0.42
N ARG A 444 28.33 -1.10 0.30
CA ARG A 444 28.53 0.35 0.16
C ARG A 444 28.49 1.04 1.51
N ASP A 445 29.17 2.18 1.58
CA ASP A 445 28.96 3.15 2.66
C ASP A 445 27.68 3.93 2.35
N TYR A 446 26.66 3.79 3.20
CA TYR A 446 25.37 4.44 3.07
C TYR A 446 25.27 5.59 4.05
N VAL A 447 24.96 6.78 3.54
CA VAL A 447 24.74 7.98 4.34
C VAL A 447 23.26 8.11 4.66
N TRP A 448 22.93 8.23 5.95
CA TRP A 448 21.58 8.53 6.41
C TRP A 448 21.24 9.99 6.12
N LEU A 449 20.35 10.22 5.17
CA LEU A 449 20.06 11.57 4.65
C LEU A 449 19.13 12.37 5.56
N GLU A 450 18.57 11.75 6.59
CA GLU A 450 17.69 12.41 7.55
C GLU A 450 18.44 13.31 8.55
N ASP A 451 19.73 13.04 8.83
CA ASP A 451 20.65 13.93 9.57
C ASP A 451 21.85 14.37 8.72
N GLY A 452 22.11 13.69 7.60
CA GLY A 452 23.17 14.01 6.66
C GLY A 452 24.58 13.79 7.22
N GLN A 453 24.72 13.09 8.34
CA GLN A 453 25.99 12.94 9.06
C GLN A 453 26.30 11.49 9.40
N ASP A 454 25.28 10.68 9.72
CA ASP A 454 25.50 9.28 10.09
C ASP A 454 25.67 8.41 8.84
N HIS A 455 26.55 7.43 8.94
CA HIS A 455 26.84 6.50 7.86
C HIS A 455 27.03 5.07 8.37
N GLU A 456 26.65 4.10 7.55
CA GLU A 456 26.84 2.68 7.85
C GLU A 456 27.21 1.87 6.60
N MET A 457 27.99 0.81 6.81
CA MET A 457 28.28 -0.15 5.75
C MET A 457 27.09 -1.09 5.57
N ILE A 458 26.41 -1.00 4.42
CA ILE A 458 25.28 -1.88 4.10
C ILE A 458 25.63 -2.88 2.99
N GLN A 459 24.94 -4.01 3.02
CA GLN A 459 24.90 -4.96 1.92
C GLN A 459 23.63 -4.75 1.09
N TYR A 460 23.77 -4.80 -0.23
CA TYR A 460 22.63 -4.71 -1.14
C TYR A 460 22.80 -5.68 -2.31
N LEU A 461 21.67 -6.12 -2.86
CA LEU A 461 21.65 -7.01 -4.02
C LEU A 461 21.95 -6.21 -5.30
N TYR A 462 22.57 -6.85 -6.29
CA TYR A 462 22.75 -6.28 -7.63
C TYR A 462 22.53 -7.37 -8.70
N PRO A 463 21.61 -7.18 -9.67
CA PRO A 463 21.41 -8.10 -10.77
C PRO A 463 22.43 -7.88 -11.89
N ARG A 464 22.77 -8.94 -12.63
CA ARG A 464 23.50 -8.81 -13.90
C ARG A 464 22.51 -8.43 -15.00
N ASP A 465 22.80 -7.35 -15.72
CA ASP A 465 21.97 -6.86 -16.82
C ASP A 465 21.67 -7.92 -17.88
N TRP A 466 20.41 -7.98 -18.32
CA TRP A 466 19.97 -8.91 -19.34
C TRP A 466 18.93 -8.31 -20.30
N ILE A 467 18.71 -9.02 -21.41
CA ILE A 467 17.72 -8.71 -22.44
C ILE A 467 16.84 -9.94 -22.67
N TRP A 468 15.53 -9.69 -22.80
CA TRP A 468 14.54 -10.65 -23.28
C TRP A 468 14.50 -10.59 -24.81
N PHE A 469 14.67 -11.73 -25.46
CA PHE A 469 14.29 -11.91 -26.86
C PHE A 469 13.14 -12.92 -26.92
N ILE A 470 12.00 -12.52 -27.47
CA ILE A 470 10.80 -13.35 -27.56
C ILE A 470 10.44 -13.52 -29.03
N ARG A 471 10.53 -14.73 -29.54
CA ARG A 471 10.03 -15.03 -30.88
C ARG A 471 8.50 -15.13 -30.84
N ALA A 472 7.83 -14.43 -31.73
CA ALA A 472 6.39 -14.45 -31.83
C ALA A 472 5.96 -14.48 -33.30
N GLN A 473 4.95 -15.29 -33.61
CA GLN A 473 4.37 -15.40 -34.93
C GLN A 473 2.94 -14.85 -34.90
N ASN A 474 2.64 -13.87 -35.74
CA ASN A 474 1.26 -13.54 -36.06
C ASN A 474 0.68 -14.63 -36.98
N ASP A 475 -0.45 -15.21 -36.62
CA ASP A 475 -1.15 -16.24 -37.40
C ASP A 475 -2.26 -15.67 -38.29
N SER A 476 -2.44 -14.35 -38.28
CA SER A 476 -3.48 -13.63 -38.99
C SER A 476 -2.98 -12.90 -40.25
N PRO A 477 -3.82 -12.75 -41.29
CA PRO A 477 -3.54 -11.90 -42.45
C PRO A 477 -3.62 -10.39 -42.14
N LYS A 478 -3.89 -9.99 -40.90
CA LYS A 478 -3.97 -8.59 -40.47
C LYS A 478 -2.88 -8.29 -39.45
N PRO A 479 -2.41 -7.03 -39.36
CA PRO A 479 -1.57 -6.62 -38.24
C PRO A 479 -2.26 -6.89 -36.90
N VAL A 480 -1.51 -7.33 -35.90
CA VAL A 480 -2.01 -7.58 -34.54
C VAL A 480 -1.20 -6.79 -33.55
N THR A 481 -1.89 -6.16 -32.60
CA THR A 481 -1.26 -5.41 -31.52
C THR A 481 -1.34 -6.23 -30.25
N LEU A 482 -0.19 -6.45 -29.63
CA LEU A 482 0.02 -7.44 -28.58
C LEU A 482 0.64 -6.79 -27.35
N THR A 483 0.20 -7.20 -26.17
CA THR A 483 0.86 -6.87 -24.90
C THR A 483 1.52 -8.12 -24.34
N PHE A 484 2.84 -8.10 -24.22
CA PHE A 484 3.65 -9.16 -23.63
C PHE A 484 3.70 -8.94 -22.12
N ARG A 485 3.44 -9.98 -21.34
CA ARG A 485 3.40 -9.95 -19.86
C ARG A 485 4.35 -11.02 -19.34
N ILE A 486 5.42 -10.62 -18.67
CA ILE A 486 6.51 -11.49 -18.23
C ILE A 486 6.44 -11.68 -16.72
N TRP A 487 6.41 -12.94 -16.31
CA TRP A 487 6.24 -13.35 -14.92
C TRP A 487 7.25 -14.41 -14.51
N ILE A 488 7.61 -14.41 -13.23
CA ILE A 488 8.35 -15.51 -12.61
C ILE A 488 7.71 -15.97 -11.31
N ALA A 489 7.88 -17.24 -10.96
CA ALA A 489 7.53 -17.77 -9.63
C ALA A 489 8.52 -18.87 -9.21
N PRO A 490 8.83 -19.02 -7.90
CA PRO A 490 9.50 -20.22 -7.40
C PRO A 490 8.74 -21.47 -7.85
N ILE A 491 9.47 -22.52 -8.23
CA ILE A 491 8.85 -23.70 -8.85
C ILE A 491 7.79 -24.37 -7.96
N ASP A 492 7.96 -24.32 -6.63
CA ASP A 492 7.04 -24.90 -5.65
C ASP A 492 5.76 -24.05 -5.43
N LEU A 493 5.71 -22.84 -5.99
CA LEU A 493 4.64 -21.87 -5.78
C LEU A 493 3.83 -21.59 -7.04
N ILE A 494 4.10 -22.28 -8.15
CA ILE A 494 3.46 -21.98 -9.46
C ILE A 494 1.94 -22.13 -9.44
N ASP A 495 1.41 -23.01 -8.59
CA ASP A 495 -0.03 -23.24 -8.42
C ASP A 495 -0.69 -22.24 -7.44
N LYS A 496 0.07 -21.25 -6.94
CA LYS A 496 -0.46 -20.17 -6.08
C LYS A 496 -0.43 -18.85 -6.84
N HIS A 497 -1.58 -18.42 -7.36
CA HIS A 497 -1.70 -17.26 -8.23
C HIS A 497 -1.11 -15.96 -7.61
N ALA A 498 -1.29 -15.74 -6.31
CA ALA A 498 -0.78 -14.56 -5.59
C ALA A 498 0.76 -14.53 -5.36
N TYR A 499 1.51 -15.57 -5.75
CA TYR A 499 2.96 -15.67 -5.54
C TYR A 499 3.77 -15.44 -6.82
N TRP A 500 3.11 -15.16 -7.94
CA TRP A 500 3.76 -14.79 -9.19
C TRP A 500 4.26 -13.34 -9.12
N ILE A 501 5.47 -13.13 -9.62
CA ILE A 501 6.15 -11.83 -9.65
C ILE A 501 6.11 -11.31 -11.08
N GLU A 502 5.47 -10.16 -11.29
CA GLU A 502 5.54 -9.45 -12.57
C GLU A 502 6.92 -8.81 -12.72
N ILE A 503 7.58 -9.17 -13.83
CA ILE A 503 8.92 -8.66 -14.18
C ILE A 503 8.81 -7.54 -15.21
N ASP A 504 7.98 -7.71 -16.24
CA ASP A 504 7.84 -6.71 -17.28
C ASP A 504 6.52 -6.81 -18.05
N LYS A 505 6.15 -5.71 -18.71
CA LYS A 505 5.02 -5.60 -19.61
C LYS A 505 5.31 -4.55 -20.69
N PHE A 506 5.11 -4.91 -21.94
CA PHE A 506 5.32 -4.00 -23.06
C PHE A 506 4.48 -4.37 -24.28
N LYS A 507 4.24 -3.38 -25.14
CA LYS A 507 3.39 -3.48 -26.33
C LYS A 507 4.22 -3.59 -27.61
N ARG A 508 3.78 -4.44 -28.55
CA ARG A 508 4.32 -4.52 -29.92
C ARG A 508 3.21 -4.80 -30.93
N THR A 509 3.38 -4.29 -32.14
CA THR A 509 2.51 -4.62 -33.27
C THR A 509 3.28 -5.48 -34.25
N LEU A 510 2.71 -6.62 -34.63
CA LEU A 510 3.26 -7.51 -35.65
C LEU A 510 2.44 -7.37 -36.94
N GLY A 511 3.11 -7.33 -38.08
CA GLY A 511 2.51 -7.34 -39.40
C GLY A 511 1.86 -8.69 -39.75
N PRO A 512 1.10 -8.75 -40.86
CA PRO A 512 0.45 -9.97 -41.33
C PRO A 512 1.40 -11.15 -41.46
N TYR A 513 1.07 -12.28 -40.85
CA TYR A 513 1.87 -13.51 -40.85
C TYR A 513 3.34 -13.34 -40.42
N GLU A 514 3.67 -12.24 -39.75
CA GLU A 514 5.04 -11.91 -39.39
C GLU A 514 5.59 -12.89 -38.36
N LYS A 515 6.81 -13.38 -38.60
CA LYS A 515 7.66 -14.09 -37.64
C LYS A 515 8.70 -13.10 -37.08
N ALA A 516 8.42 -12.52 -35.92
CA ALA A 516 9.22 -11.46 -35.33
C ALA A 516 10.05 -11.94 -34.13
N VAL A 517 11.20 -11.29 -33.90
CA VAL A 517 11.91 -11.38 -32.62
C VAL A 517 11.75 -10.05 -31.89
N VAL A 518 11.03 -10.08 -30.79
CA VAL A 518 10.82 -8.91 -29.94
C VAL A 518 11.94 -8.82 -28.92
N SER A 519 12.56 -7.65 -28.81
CA SER A 519 13.59 -7.36 -27.81
C SER A 519 13.09 -6.41 -26.72
N GLN A 520 13.51 -6.66 -25.48
CA GLN A 520 13.22 -5.82 -24.32
C GLN A 520 14.34 -5.91 -23.28
N ARG A 521 14.90 -4.76 -22.87
CA ARG A 521 15.92 -4.70 -21.81
C ARG A 521 15.30 -4.74 -20.42
N ALA A 522 15.99 -5.39 -19.49
CA ALA A 522 15.57 -5.42 -18.09
C ALA A 522 15.50 -4.03 -17.43
N ASP A 523 16.35 -3.10 -17.83
CA ASP A 523 16.38 -1.73 -17.29
C ASP A 523 15.37 -0.78 -17.94
N GLN A 524 14.55 -1.29 -18.86
CA GLN A 524 13.38 -0.63 -19.42
C GLN A 524 12.08 -1.20 -18.85
N ALA A 525 12.17 -2.12 -17.88
CA ALA A 525 10.99 -2.81 -17.38
C ALA A 525 9.94 -1.84 -16.81
N VAL A 526 8.67 -2.12 -17.05
CA VAL A 526 7.59 -1.23 -16.60
C VAL A 526 7.51 -1.14 -15.07
N VAL A 527 7.90 -2.22 -14.38
CA VAL A 527 7.80 -2.39 -12.93
C VAL A 527 8.79 -1.53 -12.16
N ILE A 528 9.93 -1.21 -12.75
CA ILE A 528 11.00 -0.49 -12.04
C ILE A 528 10.81 1.03 -12.13
N ARG A 529 11.43 1.72 -11.17
CA ARG A 529 11.67 3.17 -11.30
C ARG A 529 12.54 3.41 -12.54
N LYS A 530 12.11 4.36 -13.36
CA LYS A 530 12.85 4.77 -14.55
C LYS A 530 13.32 6.22 -14.41
N PRO A 531 14.60 6.51 -14.70
CA PRO A 531 15.64 5.59 -15.13
C PRO A 531 16.08 4.61 -14.02
N ALA A 532 16.54 3.43 -14.44
CA ALA A 532 17.04 2.39 -13.54
C ALA A 532 18.24 2.90 -12.71
N GLN A 533 18.21 2.65 -11.40
CA GLN A 533 19.26 3.05 -10.47
C GLN A 533 20.34 1.95 -10.40
N LYS A 534 21.48 2.18 -11.07
CA LYS A 534 22.57 1.20 -11.20
C LYS A 534 23.82 1.56 -10.39
N THR A 535 24.03 2.83 -10.10
CA THR A 535 25.12 3.33 -9.25
C THR A 535 24.61 3.71 -7.87
N THR A 536 25.48 3.71 -6.86
CA THR A 536 25.11 4.14 -5.50
C THR A 536 24.58 5.58 -5.47
N LYS A 537 25.20 6.48 -6.24
CA LYS A 537 24.72 7.86 -6.41
C LYS A 537 23.28 7.91 -6.95
N GLN A 538 22.95 7.08 -7.94
CA GLN A 538 21.58 7.01 -8.47
C GLN A 538 20.62 6.38 -7.45
N MET A 539 21.06 5.43 -6.62
CA MET A 539 20.20 4.83 -5.59
C MET A 539 19.82 5.82 -4.47
N ASP A 540 20.65 6.83 -4.24
CA ASP A 540 20.43 7.82 -3.18
C ASP A 540 19.75 9.10 -3.70
N ASP A 541 19.63 9.28 -5.03
CA ASP A 541 19.11 10.51 -5.63
C ASP A 541 17.59 10.73 -5.44
N THR A 542 16.86 9.67 -5.10
CA THR A 542 15.42 9.69 -4.88
C THR A 542 15.01 9.88 -3.42
N ALA A 543 15.94 9.92 -2.47
CA ALA A 543 15.56 9.99 -1.07
C ALA A 543 14.88 11.33 -0.75
N ILE A 544 13.73 11.30 -0.08
CA ILE A 544 13.05 12.53 0.35
C ILE A 544 13.79 13.10 1.57
N THR A 545 14.69 14.05 1.34
CA THR A 545 15.39 14.73 2.45
C THR A 545 14.42 15.61 3.25
N PRO A 546 14.73 15.94 4.52
CA PRO A 546 13.91 16.89 5.30
C PRO A 546 13.69 18.24 4.59
N TRP A 547 14.69 18.73 3.86
CA TRP A 547 14.62 19.98 3.08
C TRP A 547 13.74 19.85 1.84
N PHE A 548 13.73 18.68 1.21
CA PHE A 548 12.81 18.42 0.11
C PHE A 548 11.38 18.30 0.62
N LYS A 549 11.19 17.63 1.77
CA LYS A 549 9.89 17.55 2.45
C LYS A 549 9.30 18.92 2.77
N ASP A 550 10.07 19.87 3.30
CA ASP A 550 9.59 21.25 3.53
C ASP A 550 9.06 21.94 2.25
N LYS A 551 9.64 21.61 1.08
CA LYS A 551 9.13 22.12 -0.20
C LYS A 551 7.85 21.42 -0.64
N LEU A 552 7.69 20.13 -0.31
CA LEU A 552 6.49 19.36 -0.61
C LEU A 552 5.33 19.77 0.29
N ASP A 553 5.58 20.07 1.56
CA ASP A 553 4.55 20.46 2.55
C ASP A 553 3.81 21.77 2.18
N ARG A 554 4.30 22.51 1.18
CA ARG A 554 3.66 23.73 0.64
C ARG A 554 2.68 23.45 -0.51
N LEU A 555 2.63 22.22 -0.98
CA LEU A 555 1.78 21.75 -2.08
C LEU A 555 0.64 20.91 -1.52
N ASN A 556 -0.44 20.78 -2.28
CA ASN A 556 -1.46 19.78 -1.95
C ASN A 556 -1.01 18.37 -2.35
N PHE A 557 -1.62 17.33 -1.79
CA PHE A 557 -1.18 15.95 -2.00
C PHE A 557 -1.23 15.49 -3.47
N ALA A 558 -2.15 16.01 -4.29
CA ALA A 558 -2.20 15.71 -5.72
C ALA A 558 -1.00 16.32 -6.46
N GLU A 559 -0.68 17.58 -6.17
CA GLU A 559 0.52 18.24 -6.71
C GLU A 559 1.82 17.54 -6.28
N ILE A 560 1.89 17.06 -5.03
CA ILE A 560 3.02 16.27 -4.54
C ILE A 560 3.12 14.97 -5.35
N ALA A 561 2.02 14.23 -5.48
CA ALA A 561 1.96 12.96 -6.20
C ALA A 561 2.48 13.08 -7.64
N GLU A 562 2.04 14.10 -8.38
CA GLU A 562 2.52 14.35 -9.75
C GLU A 562 4.01 14.74 -9.78
N LYS A 563 4.46 15.56 -8.83
CA LYS A 563 5.83 16.07 -8.78
C LYS A 563 6.85 14.98 -8.45
N THR A 564 6.48 14.01 -7.62
CA THR A 564 7.36 12.90 -7.19
C THR A 564 7.16 11.62 -8.00
N PHE A 565 6.29 11.62 -9.01
CA PHE A 565 5.97 10.42 -9.81
C PHE A 565 7.21 9.70 -10.35
N CYS A 566 8.18 10.44 -10.91
CA CYS A 566 9.40 9.87 -11.47
C CYS A 566 10.29 9.14 -10.44
N ASP A 567 10.12 9.43 -9.16
CA ASP A 567 10.88 8.81 -8.07
C ASP A 567 10.23 7.53 -7.56
N CYS A 568 8.98 7.27 -7.98
CA CYS A 568 8.26 6.04 -7.66
C CYS A 568 8.55 4.91 -8.66
N GLY A 569 8.87 3.73 -8.13
CA GLY A 569 8.89 2.46 -8.87
C GLY A 569 9.77 1.42 -8.20
N TRP A 570 9.63 0.15 -8.58
CA TRP A 570 10.38 -0.93 -7.96
C TRP A 570 11.91 -0.70 -8.11
N PRO A 571 12.73 -0.97 -7.09
CA PRO A 571 14.17 -0.83 -7.21
C PRO A 571 14.75 -1.78 -8.24
N TYR A 572 15.57 -1.27 -9.18
CA TYR A 572 16.20 -2.11 -10.21
C TYR A 572 17.07 -3.20 -9.59
N ASN A 573 17.77 -2.88 -8.50
CA ASN A 573 18.65 -3.81 -7.81
C ASN A 573 17.91 -5.00 -7.17
N LEU A 574 16.57 -4.92 -7.06
CA LEU A 574 15.68 -5.95 -6.54
C LEU A 574 14.71 -6.51 -7.60
N ILE A 575 14.94 -6.23 -8.90
CA ILE A 575 14.07 -6.66 -10.01
C ILE A 575 13.87 -8.18 -10.09
N ILE A 576 14.82 -8.96 -9.58
CA ILE A 576 14.72 -10.42 -9.41
C ILE A 576 15.16 -10.82 -7.99
N PRO A 577 14.65 -11.94 -7.44
CA PRO A 577 15.14 -12.49 -6.17
C PRO A 577 16.64 -12.79 -6.21
N ARG A 578 17.30 -12.82 -5.05
CA ARG A 578 18.73 -13.11 -4.95
C ARG A 578 19.09 -14.48 -5.52
N GLY A 579 18.22 -15.48 -5.36
CA GLY A 579 18.57 -16.86 -5.64
C GLY A 579 19.51 -17.45 -4.57
N SER A 580 20.14 -18.56 -4.92
CA SER A 580 21.10 -19.26 -4.05
C SER A 580 22.41 -19.51 -4.78
N LYS A 581 23.49 -19.83 -4.04
CA LYS A 581 24.79 -20.20 -4.67
C LYS A 581 24.69 -21.45 -5.53
N LYS A 582 23.79 -22.39 -5.17
CA LYS A 582 23.51 -23.59 -5.97
C LYS A 582 22.66 -23.28 -7.21
N GLY A 583 21.98 -22.15 -7.23
CA GLY A 583 20.93 -21.83 -8.18
C GLY A 583 19.56 -22.16 -7.61
N SER A 584 18.62 -21.24 -7.77
CA SER A 584 17.22 -21.41 -7.40
C SER A 584 16.38 -21.50 -8.67
N THR A 585 15.56 -22.54 -8.79
CA THR A 585 14.74 -22.78 -9.99
C THR A 585 13.45 -21.98 -9.94
N PHE A 586 13.21 -21.17 -10.97
CA PHE A 586 11.99 -20.41 -11.18
C PHE A 586 11.30 -20.85 -12.46
N LYS A 587 9.97 -20.79 -12.47
CA LYS A 587 9.19 -20.83 -13.70
C LYS A 587 9.21 -19.42 -14.30
N LEU A 588 9.67 -19.28 -15.53
CA LEU A 588 9.44 -18.12 -16.38
C LEU A 588 8.17 -18.37 -17.18
N PHE A 589 7.28 -17.40 -17.21
CA PHE A 589 6.03 -17.45 -17.96
C PHE A 589 5.83 -16.15 -18.73
N VAL A 590 5.44 -16.27 -20.00
CA VAL A 590 5.05 -15.16 -20.85
C VAL A 590 3.61 -15.40 -21.32
N TYR A 591 2.75 -14.43 -21.05
CA TYR A 591 1.40 -14.37 -21.62
C TYR A 591 1.33 -13.21 -22.61
N VAL A 592 0.74 -13.44 -23.78
CA VAL A 592 0.52 -12.41 -24.80
C VAL A 592 -0.98 -12.15 -24.93
N SER A 593 -1.43 -10.99 -24.43
CA SER A 593 -2.83 -10.54 -24.53
C SER A 593 -3.08 -9.69 -25.76
N ASP A 594 -4.36 -9.50 -26.12
CA ASP A 594 -4.73 -8.49 -27.09
C ASP A 594 -4.40 -7.10 -26.53
N GLY A 595 -3.49 -6.40 -27.19
CA GLY A 595 -3.01 -5.07 -26.77
C GLY A 595 -3.76 -3.92 -27.43
N THR A 596 -4.81 -4.17 -28.21
CA THR A 596 -5.50 -3.15 -29.01
C THR A 596 -6.01 -1.99 -28.14
N ASN A 597 -6.62 -2.32 -27.00
CA ASN A 597 -7.19 -1.33 -26.07
C ASN A 597 -6.28 -1.01 -24.87
N ASP A 598 -5.15 -1.71 -24.72
CA ASP A 598 -4.17 -1.40 -23.70
C ASP A 598 -3.49 -0.06 -24.04
N LEU A 599 -3.49 0.89 -23.10
CA LEU A 599 -2.75 2.15 -23.18
C LEU A 599 -1.25 1.98 -22.81
N VAL A 600 -0.78 0.74 -22.69
CA VAL A 600 0.62 0.40 -22.42
C VAL A 600 1.48 1.07 -23.48
N ARG A 601 2.33 1.97 -23.00
CA ARG A 601 3.18 2.81 -23.86
C ARG A 601 4.24 1.99 -24.57
N THR A 602 4.62 2.44 -25.76
CA THR A 602 5.72 1.87 -26.54
C THR A 602 7.06 2.55 -26.26
N ASP A 603 7.04 3.75 -25.66
CA ASP A 603 8.19 4.53 -25.23
C ASP A 603 8.46 4.39 -23.73
N THR A 604 9.68 4.75 -23.31
CA THR A 604 10.09 4.74 -21.90
C THR A 604 9.72 6.06 -21.23
N GLN A 605 8.85 6.02 -20.23
CA GLN A 605 8.55 7.14 -19.32
C GLN A 605 9.32 7.00 -18.00
N CYS A 606 9.53 8.09 -17.27
CA CYS A 606 10.05 8.02 -15.91
C CYS A 606 9.06 7.28 -14.97
N GLY A 607 9.55 6.86 -13.80
CA GLY A 607 8.73 6.16 -12.81
C GLY A 607 8.26 4.76 -13.25
N SER A 608 7.40 4.12 -12.44
CA SER A 608 6.74 2.86 -12.78
C SER A 608 5.25 3.09 -13.08
N THR A 609 4.86 2.93 -14.34
CA THR A 609 3.44 3.00 -14.74
C THR A 609 2.64 1.75 -14.37
N LEU A 610 3.31 0.69 -13.89
CA LEU A 610 2.66 -0.49 -13.34
C LEU A 610 2.36 -0.31 -11.85
N LEU A 611 3.36 0.06 -11.06
CA LEU A 611 3.20 0.12 -9.62
C LEU A 611 2.68 1.48 -9.15
N CYS A 612 3.01 2.58 -9.84
CA CYS A 612 2.71 3.95 -9.39
C CYS A 612 1.56 4.62 -10.16
N GLY A 613 0.83 3.86 -10.99
CA GLY A 613 -0.31 4.36 -11.74
C GLY A 613 0.04 5.37 -12.85
N GLY A 614 -0.89 6.29 -13.13
CA GLY A 614 -0.70 7.39 -14.08
C GLY A 614 0.08 8.56 -13.47
N GLU A 615 0.83 9.29 -14.31
CA GLU A 615 1.67 10.42 -13.85
C GLU A 615 0.81 11.55 -13.29
N LYS A 616 -0.20 11.99 -14.06
CA LYS A 616 -1.15 13.01 -13.63
C LYS A 616 -2.22 12.44 -12.73
N TRP A 617 -2.85 13.30 -11.94
CA TRP A 617 -3.92 12.92 -11.02
C TRP A 617 -5.07 12.21 -11.75
N THR A 618 -5.43 12.72 -12.93
CA THR A 618 -6.53 12.22 -13.75
C THR A 618 -6.11 11.18 -14.79
N ASP A 619 -4.82 10.83 -14.85
CA ASP A 619 -4.34 9.83 -15.81
C ASP A 619 -4.89 8.44 -15.46
N LYS A 620 -5.25 7.68 -16.49
CA LYS A 620 -5.68 6.29 -16.35
C LYS A 620 -4.48 5.37 -16.19
N VAL A 621 -4.66 4.28 -15.45
CA VAL A 621 -3.70 3.18 -15.44
C VAL A 621 -3.52 2.68 -16.88
N PRO A 622 -2.29 2.58 -17.42
CA PRO A 622 -2.10 2.29 -18.83
C PRO A 622 -2.55 0.89 -19.29
N ASP A 623 -2.86 -0.02 -18.37
CA ASP A 623 -3.35 -1.35 -18.68
C ASP A 623 -4.79 -1.49 -18.21
N ILE A 624 -5.70 -1.77 -19.15
CA ILE A 624 -7.13 -1.92 -18.86
C ILE A 624 -7.44 -3.24 -18.17
N LYS A 625 -6.51 -4.21 -18.17
CA LYS A 625 -6.70 -5.47 -17.47
C LYS A 625 -6.61 -5.26 -15.95
N PRO A 626 -7.21 -6.16 -15.15
CA PRO A 626 -6.99 -6.22 -13.71
C PRO A 626 -5.50 -6.27 -13.37
N PHE A 627 -5.13 -5.60 -12.29
CA PHE A 627 -3.78 -5.71 -11.76
C PHE A 627 -3.52 -7.18 -11.37
N GLY A 628 -2.37 -7.71 -11.78
CA GLY A 628 -2.06 -9.13 -11.61
C GLY A 628 -2.41 -10.02 -12.80
N TYR A 629 -3.10 -9.51 -13.83
CA TYR A 629 -3.50 -10.32 -14.99
C TYR A 629 -2.30 -11.01 -15.69
N PRO A 630 -2.33 -12.34 -15.93
CA PRO A 630 -3.50 -13.24 -15.83
C PRO A 630 -3.63 -14.02 -14.51
N PHE A 631 -2.85 -13.68 -13.48
CA PHE A 631 -2.80 -14.34 -12.17
C PHE A 631 -3.63 -13.63 -11.09
N ASP A 632 -4.48 -12.69 -11.49
CA ASP A 632 -5.45 -12.03 -10.62
C ASP A 632 -6.62 -12.97 -10.22
N ARG A 633 -6.78 -14.10 -10.91
CA ARG A 633 -7.79 -15.14 -10.65
C ARG A 633 -7.15 -16.48 -10.24
N PRO A 634 -7.88 -17.35 -9.52
CA PRO A 634 -7.42 -18.70 -9.22
C PRO A 634 -7.23 -19.54 -10.48
N PHE A 635 -6.37 -20.55 -10.38
CA PHE A 635 -6.14 -21.50 -11.46
C PHE A 635 -7.31 -22.47 -11.62
N LYS A 636 -7.55 -22.90 -12.87
CA LYS A 636 -8.47 -23.98 -13.20
C LYS A 636 -8.03 -25.27 -12.50
N ASP A 637 -8.93 -25.83 -11.69
CA ASP A 637 -8.68 -26.96 -10.79
C ASP A 637 -7.43 -26.78 -9.90
N GLY A 638 -7.09 -25.53 -9.54
CA GLY A 638 -5.89 -25.24 -8.75
C GLY A 638 -4.57 -25.56 -9.44
N SER A 639 -4.54 -25.65 -10.78
CA SER A 639 -3.32 -26.00 -11.52
C SER A 639 -2.95 -24.98 -12.58
N PHE A 640 -1.73 -24.45 -12.49
CA PHE A 640 -1.11 -23.60 -13.51
C PHE A 640 -1.15 -24.27 -14.89
N TYR A 641 -0.72 -25.53 -14.96
CA TYR A 641 -0.65 -26.26 -16.23
C TYR A 641 -2.02 -26.48 -16.87
N LYS A 642 -3.05 -26.82 -16.09
CA LYS A 642 -4.41 -26.99 -16.61
C LYS A 642 -5.03 -25.67 -17.09
N THR A 643 -4.68 -24.56 -16.44
CA THR A 643 -5.21 -23.23 -16.78
C THR A 643 -4.77 -22.80 -18.18
N PHE A 644 -3.50 -23.01 -18.51
CA PHE A 644 -2.90 -22.53 -19.77
C PHE A 644 -2.74 -23.63 -20.83
N GLN A 645 -3.32 -24.81 -20.61
CA GLN A 645 -3.19 -25.94 -21.52
C GLN A 645 -3.75 -25.62 -22.91
N GLY A 646 -2.95 -25.86 -23.94
CA GLY A 646 -3.36 -25.73 -25.34
C GLY A 646 -3.42 -24.30 -25.88
N MET A 647 -3.14 -23.29 -25.05
CA MET A 647 -3.04 -21.90 -25.49
C MET A 647 -1.77 -21.68 -26.32
N LYS A 648 -1.90 -20.95 -27.45
CA LYS A 648 -0.77 -20.64 -28.34
C LYS A 648 -0.09 -19.31 -28.01
N ASN A 649 -0.78 -18.44 -27.30
CA ASN A 649 -0.31 -17.11 -26.89
C ASN A 649 0.41 -17.13 -25.53
N VAL A 650 0.85 -18.30 -25.07
CA VAL A 650 1.58 -18.47 -23.81
C VAL A 650 2.84 -19.32 -24.05
N ALA A 651 3.90 -19.00 -23.31
CA ALA A 651 5.09 -19.83 -23.27
C ALA A 651 5.64 -19.85 -21.85
N TYR A 652 6.19 -20.98 -21.43
CA TYR A 652 6.88 -21.07 -20.16
C TYR A 652 8.10 -21.97 -20.25
N THR A 653 9.09 -21.68 -19.41
CA THR A 653 10.29 -22.50 -19.27
C THR A 653 10.86 -22.37 -17.87
N ASN A 654 11.77 -23.26 -17.49
CA ASN A 654 12.49 -23.13 -16.23
C ASN A 654 13.73 -22.26 -16.44
N ILE A 655 13.94 -21.31 -15.55
CA ILE A 655 15.18 -20.54 -15.45
C ILE A 655 15.81 -20.75 -14.07
N THR A 656 17.11 -20.55 -13.99
CA THR A 656 17.85 -20.57 -12.72
C THR A 656 18.22 -19.14 -12.34
N ILE A 657 17.95 -18.73 -11.10
CA ILE A 657 18.53 -17.50 -10.53
C ILE A 657 19.65 -17.90 -9.59
N LYS A 658 20.88 -17.49 -9.92
CA LYS A 658 22.09 -17.89 -9.20
C LYS A 658 22.75 -16.68 -8.54
N TRP A 659 23.02 -16.81 -7.25
CA TRP A 659 23.89 -15.89 -6.54
C TRP A 659 25.34 -16.28 -6.84
N VAL A 660 26.08 -15.38 -7.49
CA VAL A 660 27.49 -15.56 -7.86
C VAL A 660 28.37 -14.56 -7.10
N GLU A 661 29.68 -14.81 -7.08
CA GLU A 661 30.64 -13.92 -6.43
C GLU A 661 30.79 -12.60 -7.19
N ASP A 662 30.91 -12.67 -8.52
CA ASP A 662 31.05 -11.47 -9.35
C ASP A 662 30.62 -11.68 -10.81
N PHE A 663 30.42 -10.58 -11.52
CA PHE A 663 30.20 -10.49 -12.98
C PHE A 663 30.51 -9.08 -13.50
N PRO A 664 30.81 -8.91 -14.80
CA PRO A 664 30.96 -7.60 -15.43
C PRO A 664 29.70 -6.74 -15.30
N GLU A 665 29.86 -5.51 -14.83
CA GLU A 665 28.79 -4.50 -14.76
C GLU A 665 28.82 -3.62 -16.02
N VAL A 666 27.64 -3.23 -16.51
CA VAL A 666 27.46 -2.51 -17.78
C VAL A 666 26.77 -1.17 -17.57
#